data_AF-M2UMQ5-F1
#
_entry.id   AF-M2UMQ5-F1
#
_cell.length_a   1.000
_cell.length_b   1.000
_cell.length_c   1.000
_cell.angle_alpha   90.00
_cell.angle_beta   90.00
_cell.angle_gamma   90.00
#
_symmetry.space_group_name_H-M   'P 1'
#
loop_
_entity.id
_entity.type
_entity.pdbx_description
1 polymer ?
#
loop_
_entity_poly.entity_id
_entity_poly.type
_entity_poly.pdbx_seq_one_letter_code
_entity_poly.pdbx_strand_id
1 'polypeptide(L)'
;MAKTTAKPNMVSFDAKPYAFSFPLDHTALLIIDMQRDFLLPQGFGEIQGGNLEAVQASIAPTKRLLDACRSAGLTIVHTREGHKPDLSDCPSSKLTRQEAAPGNTQHKLVIGDKGELGRLLTRGEYGHDIIDELRPLPGEVVVDKPGKGSFWNTSILHQLKARAITHLIVSGVTTECCFATTIREANDRGFECCGIEEATSGYNDACFKKPTLDMIHWSQGLFGFIGSLQPLVEALEPFSTKQIQLASTPPQTPPEFDGDLTISSLQRAYRNGLSPLTVIEAVYSKIEAYKKIDPAVWIHLQPLESALEAARDLITKFPDRTALPPLFGIPFSVKDSIDIAGLPTTTACPPLAHIPSTSAVVYEKVISQGAIFIGKTNLDQLATGLVGCRSPYGTPHSVYHPSYISGGSSSGSAVSVAANIVSFSLATDTAGSGRVPAGLNGIVGFKPTRGTISFRGITPACLSLDCVALATKTIPDARTLWQILESYDPLDPYSKPALAFERHINSIGPQSSTFKFGIPPQEALGVCSAPTRRLFNATVSKLQALGGVLTPINWSPFHKAGELLYEGTFVSERLASLPDDFLDKNRGGLHPVTAQLMDAVLQRKSSAVDAYRDLQAKALYTRQAEDVFAYSAHGIDVLVVPTTPTHWRIDEVLQDPIRKNSALGEFTHCGNVLDLCGVAVPAGEYPVRELSGREEDEGILPFSVTFLSGSRLDAEMLEIARRFEESVRG
;
A
#
# COMPACT_ATOMS: atom_id res chain seq x y z
N MET A 1 7.76 32.16 -20.43
CA MET A 1 7.20 32.32 -19.07
C MET A 1 7.63 31.12 -18.26
N ALA A 2 8.41 31.34 -17.20
CA ALA A 2 8.94 30.26 -16.36
C ALA A 2 7.78 29.55 -15.63
N LYS A 3 7.59 28.27 -15.91
CA LYS A 3 6.60 27.42 -15.24
C LYS A 3 7.03 27.23 -13.79
N THR A 4 6.22 27.69 -12.85
CA THR A 4 6.29 27.39 -11.43
C THR A 4 6.05 25.90 -11.23
N THR A 5 7.09 25.10 -11.19
CA THR A 5 7.05 23.83 -10.44
C THR A 5 6.64 24.21 -9.03
N ALA A 6 5.49 23.73 -8.54
CA ALA A 6 5.10 23.93 -7.15
C ALA A 6 6.26 23.44 -6.28
N LYS A 7 6.94 24.36 -5.59
CA LYS A 7 7.98 23.96 -4.63
C LYS A 7 7.29 23.06 -3.59
N PRO A 8 7.93 21.97 -3.13
CA PRO A 8 7.40 21.23 -1.99
C PRO A 8 7.12 22.23 -0.85
N ASN A 9 6.01 22.04 -0.12
CA ASN A 9 5.64 22.84 1.04
C ASN A 9 6.71 22.66 2.12
N MET A 10 7.79 23.43 1.99
CA MET A 10 8.96 23.35 2.85
C MET A 10 8.72 24.23 4.06
N VAL A 11 8.76 23.63 5.24
CA VAL A 11 8.68 24.30 6.53
C VAL A 11 10.10 24.47 7.05
N SER A 12 10.41 25.61 7.65
CA SER A 12 11.72 25.87 8.27
C SER A 12 11.52 26.61 9.58
N PHE A 13 12.28 26.23 10.60
CA PHE A 13 12.24 26.89 11.90
C PHE A 13 13.59 26.84 12.61
N ASP A 14 13.79 27.74 13.57
CA ASP A 14 15.03 27.81 14.34
C ASP A 14 15.23 26.54 15.17
N ALA A 15 16.38 25.90 14.96
CA ALA A 15 16.83 24.71 15.66
C ALA A 15 18.34 24.78 15.86
N LYS A 16 18.87 23.86 16.68
CA LYS A 16 20.29 23.62 16.85
C LYS A 16 20.70 22.40 16.04
N PRO A 17 21.87 22.44 15.37
CA PRO A 17 22.86 23.53 15.42
C PRO A 17 22.56 24.71 14.50
N TYR A 18 21.63 24.55 13.57
CA TYR A 18 21.09 25.59 12.69
C TYR A 18 19.63 25.24 12.34
N ALA A 19 18.95 26.13 11.61
CA ALA A 19 17.54 25.96 11.24
C ALA A 19 17.26 24.60 10.58
N PHE A 20 16.23 23.91 11.06
CA PHE A 20 15.80 22.64 10.51
C PHE A 20 14.71 22.89 9.47
N SER A 21 14.87 22.32 8.28
CA SER A 21 13.92 22.49 7.16
C SER A 21 13.42 21.14 6.69
N PHE A 22 12.13 21.01 6.43
CA PHE A 22 11.52 19.74 6.05
C PHE A 22 10.32 19.91 5.11
N PRO A 23 10.09 18.97 4.17
CA PRO A 23 8.89 18.91 3.35
C PRO A 23 7.70 18.36 4.14
N LEU A 24 6.60 19.11 4.20
CA LEU A 24 5.40 18.77 4.98
C LEU A 24 4.88 17.34 4.70
N ASP A 25 4.74 16.99 3.42
CA ASP A 25 4.14 15.70 2.97
C ASP A 25 5.04 14.48 3.19
N HIS A 26 6.33 14.69 3.46
CA HIS A 26 7.30 13.62 3.73
C HIS A 26 7.86 13.68 5.17
N THR A 27 7.13 14.32 6.08
CA THR A 27 7.50 14.46 7.49
C THR A 27 6.47 13.80 8.39
N ALA A 28 6.93 13.07 9.41
CA ALA A 28 6.07 12.52 10.44
C ALA A 28 6.42 13.07 11.83
N LEU A 29 5.41 13.24 12.68
CA LEU A 29 5.59 13.39 14.11
C LEU A 29 5.68 12.00 14.74
N LEU A 30 6.79 11.71 15.41
CA LEU A 30 7.01 10.50 16.19
C LEU A 30 6.91 10.82 17.69
N ILE A 31 5.86 10.29 18.33
CA ILE A 31 5.60 10.45 19.77
C ILE A 31 6.04 9.18 20.49
N ILE A 32 6.98 9.34 21.43
CA ILE A 32 7.64 8.22 22.10
C ILE A 32 7.05 7.96 23.48
N ASP A 33 6.48 6.77 23.64
CA ASP A 33 6.17 6.12 24.92
C ASP A 33 5.33 6.95 25.89
N MET A 34 4.40 7.78 25.40
CA MET A 34 3.47 8.56 26.22
C MET A 34 2.35 7.67 26.82
N GLN A 35 2.72 6.54 27.40
CA GLN A 35 1.84 5.52 27.98
C GLN A 35 1.56 5.81 29.44
N ARG A 36 0.43 5.28 29.94
CA ARG A 36 0.04 5.38 31.35
C ARG A 36 1.13 4.83 32.28
N ASP A 37 1.81 3.76 31.89
CA ASP A 37 2.94 3.17 32.61
C ASP A 37 4.10 4.15 32.83
N PHE A 38 4.28 5.15 31.97
CA PHE A 38 5.34 6.15 32.12
C PHE A 38 4.85 7.52 32.62
N LEU A 39 3.55 7.73 32.80
CA LEU A 39 3.00 9.08 33.03
C LEU A 39 1.98 9.14 34.18
N LEU A 40 1.48 7.99 34.65
CA LEU A 40 0.55 7.93 35.79
C LEU A 40 1.24 7.42 37.06
N PRO A 41 0.73 7.79 38.24
CA PRO A 41 1.19 7.24 39.51
C PRO A 41 1.07 5.72 39.52
N GLN A 42 2.03 5.06 40.17
CA GLN A 42 2.15 3.60 40.31
C GLN A 42 2.37 2.87 38.97
N GLY A 43 2.63 3.61 37.89
CA GLY A 43 3.11 3.06 36.62
C GLY A 43 4.58 2.65 36.69
N PHE A 44 5.02 1.86 35.71
CA PHE A 44 6.42 1.41 35.57
C PHE A 44 7.43 2.55 35.76
N GLY A 45 7.26 3.68 35.07
CA GLY A 45 8.25 4.74 35.11
C GLY A 45 8.42 5.41 36.48
N GLU A 46 7.36 5.60 37.28
CA GLU A 46 7.51 6.10 38.67
C GLU A 46 8.23 5.07 39.54
N ILE A 47 7.84 3.79 39.44
CA ILE A 47 8.47 2.67 40.15
C ILE A 47 9.98 2.66 39.88
N GLN A 48 10.38 2.92 38.63
CA GLN A 48 11.76 2.81 38.16
C GLN A 48 12.60 4.08 38.30
N GLY A 49 12.02 5.23 37.97
CA GLY A 49 12.71 6.50 37.75
C GLY A 49 12.43 7.54 38.82
N GLY A 50 11.38 7.37 39.63
CA GLY A 50 11.07 8.25 40.74
C GLY A 50 10.29 9.51 40.34
N ASN A 51 10.94 10.53 39.78
CA ASN A 51 10.34 11.87 39.61
C ASN A 51 9.27 11.92 38.50
N LEU A 52 8.05 11.53 38.85
CA LEU A 52 6.90 11.52 37.95
C LEU A 52 6.50 12.92 37.46
N GLU A 53 6.62 13.95 38.31
CA GLU A 53 6.27 15.33 37.94
C GLU A 53 7.10 15.84 36.75
N ALA A 54 8.38 15.45 36.68
CA ALA A 54 9.27 15.83 35.58
C ALA A 54 8.77 15.32 34.22
N VAL A 55 8.33 14.06 34.13
CA VAL A 55 7.81 13.50 32.87
C VAL A 55 6.39 13.95 32.57
N GLN A 56 5.56 14.19 33.59
CA GLN A 56 4.22 14.75 33.40
C GLN A 56 4.27 16.18 32.83
N ALA A 57 5.32 16.95 33.15
CA ALA A 57 5.51 18.29 32.62
C ALA A 57 5.63 18.33 31.08
N SER A 58 5.99 17.23 30.41
CA SER A 58 6.03 17.18 28.94
C SER A 58 4.68 16.91 28.28
N ILE A 59 3.63 16.49 29.02
CA ILE A 59 2.32 16.15 28.44
C ILE A 59 1.70 17.33 27.67
N ALA A 60 1.61 18.51 28.31
CA ALA A 60 1.00 19.68 27.69
C ALA A 60 1.78 20.19 26.46
N PRO A 61 3.12 20.31 26.50
CA PRO A 61 3.93 20.58 25.31
C PRO A 61 3.74 19.55 24.18
N THR A 62 3.78 18.25 24.49
CA THR A 62 3.58 17.18 23.50
C THR A 62 2.18 17.25 22.88
N LYS A 63 1.15 17.53 23.68
CA LYS A 63 -0.21 17.72 23.19
C LYS A 63 -0.30 18.89 22.21
N ARG A 64 0.32 20.01 22.56
CA ARG A 64 0.33 21.21 21.72
C ARG A 64 1.06 20.96 20.39
N LEU A 65 2.16 20.21 20.42
CA LEU A 65 2.86 19.76 19.22
C LEU A 65 1.99 18.84 18.36
N LEU A 66 1.38 17.82 18.98
CA LEU A 66 0.49 16.87 18.31
C LEU A 66 -0.67 17.57 17.61
N ASP A 67 -1.34 18.50 18.29
CA ASP A 67 -2.46 19.25 17.73
C ASP A 67 -2.02 20.15 16.55
N ALA A 68 -0.82 20.74 16.61
CA ALA A 68 -0.25 21.54 15.52
C ALA A 68 0.10 20.66 14.31
N CYS A 69 0.78 19.53 14.51
CA CYS A 69 1.12 18.60 13.44
C CYS A 69 -0.11 17.98 12.77
N ARG A 70 -1.12 17.59 13.56
CA ARG A 70 -2.44 17.14 13.04
C ARG A 70 -3.08 18.20 12.18
N SER A 71 -3.12 19.45 12.67
CA SER A 71 -3.75 20.56 11.95
C SER A 71 -3.03 20.85 10.64
N ALA A 72 -1.70 20.72 10.61
CA ALA A 72 -0.88 20.88 9.41
C ALA A 72 -0.86 19.63 8.50
N GLY A 73 -1.56 18.55 8.87
CA GLY A 73 -1.70 17.35 8.03
C GLY A 73 -0.49 16.41 8.03
N LEU A 74 0.43 16.51 8.99
CA LEU A 74 1.57 15.59 9.10
C LEU A 74 1.10 14.17 9.43
N THR A 75 1.87 13.18 8.99
CA THR A 75 1.72 11.80 9.46
C THR A 75 2.01 11.72 10.96
N ILE A 76 1.12 11.11 11.74
CA ILE A 76 1.31 10.91 13.19
C ILE A 76 1.64 9.44 13.47
N VAL A 77 2.73 9.21 14.19
CA VAL A 77 3.19 7.91 14.64
C VAL A 77 3.40 7.94 16.15
N HIS A 78 2.69 7.08 16.87
CA HIS A 78 2.86 6.85 18.29
C HIS A 78 3.62 5.56 18.52
N THR A 79 4.44 5.52 19.56
CA THR A 79 5.10 4.30 20.01
C THR A 79 4.78 4.02 21.46
N ARG A 80 4.76 2.73 21.78
CA ARG A 80 4.46 2.19 23.10
C ARG A 80 5.49 1.13 23.44
N GLU A 81 6.28 1.31 24.49
CA GLU A 81 7.15 0.25 24.98
C GLU A 81 6.31 -0.83 25.67
N GLY A 82 6.42 -2.06 25.19
CA GLY A 82 5.73 -3.18 25.78
C GLY A 82 6.02 -4.52 25.12
N HIS A 83 5.87 -5.56 25.93
CA HIS A 83 6.17 -6.94 25.61
C HIS A 83 4.90 -7.75 25.36
N LYS A 84 5.03 -8.85 24.63
CA LYS A 84 3.93 -9.81 24.49
C LYS A 84 3.46 -10.31 25.87
N PRO A 85 2.19 -10.72 26.02
CA PRO A 85 1.68 -11.23 27.31
C PRO A 85 2.52 -12.36 27.93
N ASP A 86 3.14 -13.21 27.12
CA ASP A 86 4.03 -14.30 27.53
C ASP A 86 5.50 -13.87 27.73
N LEU A 87 5.81 -12.58 27.53
CA LEU A 87 7.14 -11.98 27.60
C LEU A 87 8.16 -12.61 26.62
N SER A 88 7.71 -13.31 25.58
CA SER A 88 8.61 -14.03 24.66
C SER A 88 9.56 -13.11 23.88
N ASP A 89 9.25 -11.82 23.81
CA ASP A 89 10.05 -10.78 23.15
C ASP A 89 10.81 -9.88 24.14
N CYS A 90 10.80 -10.22 25.44
CA CYS A 90 11.57 -9.52 26.46
C CYS A 90 12.93 -10.21 26.66
N PRO A 91 14.06 -9.53 26.42
CA PRO A 91 15.38 -10.08 26.71
C PRO A 91 15.50 -10.45 28.20
N SER A 92 16.03 -11.64 28.50
CA SER A 92 16.24 -12.10 29.89
C SER A 92 17.05 -11.11 30.74
N SER A 93 17.93 -10.35 30.10
CA SER A 93 18.71 -9.28 30.76
C SER A 93 17.85 -8.11 31.25
N LYS A 94 16.73 -7.77 30.58
CA LYS A 94 15.78 -6.75 31.04
C LYS A 94 15.00 -7.22 32.29
N LEU A 95 14.71 -8.51 32.38
CA LEU A 95 13.99 -9.10 33.50
C LEU A 95 14.88 -9.26 34.74
N THR A 96 16.06 -9.86 34.54
CA THR A 96 16.87 -10.37 35.65
C THR A 96 17.83 -9.36 36.27
N ARG A 97 18.41 -8.44 35.48
CA ARG A 97 19.48 -7.56 35.97
C ARG A 97 19.04 -6.61 37.06
N GLN A 98 17.80 -6.13 36.95
CA GLN A 98 17.21 -5.22 37.92
C GLN A 98 16.88 -5.92 39.24
N GLU A 99 16.22 -7.07 39.16
CA GLU A 99 15.90 -7.88 40.34
C GLU A 99 17.19 -8.33 41.05
N ALA A 100 18.21 -8.72 40.28
CA ALA A 100 19.49 -9.20 40.79
C ALA A 100 20.48 -8.08 41.17
N ALA A 101 20.09 -6.81 41.08
CA ALA A 101 20.99 -5.69 41.40
C ALA A 101 21.38 -5.72 42.89
N PRO A 102 22.69 -5.79 43.24
CA PRO A 102 23.12 -5.89 44.63
C PRO A 102 22.67 -4.68 45.46
N GLY A 103 21.94 -4.93 46.55
CA GLY A 103 21.48 -3.87 47.43
C GLY A 103 20.36 -2.99 46.86
N ASN A 104 19.59 -3.47 45.88
CA ASN A 104 18.45 -2.73 45.33
C ASN A 104 17.40 -2.44 46.42
N THR A 105 17.28 -1.15 46.78
CA THR A 105 16.27 -0.63 47.71
C THR A 105 15.18 0.18 47.01
N GLN A 106 15.24 0.32 45.68
CA GLN A 106 14.37 1.23 44.94
C GLN A 106 12.99 0.63 44.72
N HIS A 107 12.92 -0.61 44.23
CA HIS A 107 11.68 -1.38 44.11
C HIS A 107 11.98 -2.86 43.83
N LYS A 108 10.95 -3.71 43.87
CA LYS A 108 11.04 -5.16 43.58
C LYS A 108 10.21 -5.63 42.38
N LEU A 109 9.46 -4.74 41.72
CA LEU A 109 8.59 -5.10 40.60
C LEU A 109 9.32 -4.92 39.28
N VAL A 110 9.41 -5.97 38.47
CA VAL A 110 10.03 -5.94 37.15
C VAL A 110 9.00 -6.00 36.03
N ILE A 111 9.48 -5.88 34.79
CA ILE A 111 8.65 -5.99 33.59
C ILE A 111 7.84 -7.31 33.64
N GLY A 112 6.54 -7.20 33.42
CA GLY A 112 5.61 -8.34 33.43
C GLY A 112 5.04 -8.70 34.80
N ASP A 113 5.57 -8.16 35.90
CA ASP A 113 4.95 -8.29 37.22
C ASP A 113 3.64 -7.51 37.29
N LYS A 114 2.73 -7.98 38.15
CA LYS A 114 1.45 -7.32 38.37
C LYS A 114 1.63 -6.05 39.22
N GLY A 115 1.40 -4.89 38.61
CA GLY A 115 1.24 -3.61 39.30
C GLY A 115 -0.23 -3.19 39.40
N GLU A 116 -0.43 -1.95 39.85
CA GLU A 116 -1.77 -1.36 40.05
C GLU A 116 -2.47 -1.03 38.72
N LEU A 117 -1.71 -0.69 37.69
CA LEU A 117 -2.22 -0.41 36.34
C LEU A 117 -2.29 -1.67 35.45
N GLY A 118 -2.16 -2.87 36.04
CA GLY A 118 -2.01 -4.12 35.31
C GLY A 118 -0.56 -4.61 35.28
N ARG A 119 -0.25 -5.56 34.40
CA ARG A 119 1.12 -6.07 34.28
C ARG A 119 2.04 -5.05 33.61
N LEU A 120 3.15 -4.71 34.26
CA LEU A 120 4.05 -3.64 33.84
C LEU A 120 4.61 -3.89 32.44
N LEU A 121 4.51 -2.89 31.54
CA LEU A 121 4.96 -2.94 30.15
C LEU A 121 4.50 -4.19 29.38
N THR A 122 3.28 -4.66 29.65
CA THR A 122 2.70 -5.84 28.97
C THR A 122 1.57 -5.42 28.05
N ARG A 123 1.64 -5.83 26.77
CA ARG A 123 0.66 -5.46 25.75
C ARG A 123 -0.74 -5.94 26.11
N GLY A 124 -1.72 -5.04 25.99
CA GLY A 124 -3.13 -5.29 26.30
C GLY A 124 -3.54 -4.92 27.72
N GLU A 125 -2.59 -4.61 28.60
CA GLU A 125 -2.88 -4.11 29.95
C GLU A 125 -3.23 -2.62 29.94
N TYR A 126 -3.92 -2.14 30.99
CA TYR A 126 -4.36 -0.75 31.11
C TYR A 126 -3.18 0.24 31.11
N GLY A 127 -2.12 -0.07 31.87
CA GLY A 127 -0.90 0.72 31.97
C GLY A 127 -0.13 0.85 30.65
N HIS A 128 -0.20 -0.16 29.78
CA HIS A 128 0.54 -0.15 28.51
C HIS A 128 -0.03 0.84 27.48
N ASP A 129 -1.25 1.33 27.65
CA ASP A 129 -1.89 2.15 26.62
C ASP A 129 -1.60 3.67 26.80
N ILE A 130 -1.76 4.45 25.72
CA ILE A 130 -1.44 5.90 25.69
C ILE A 130 -2.41 6.68 26.59
N ILE A 131 -1.92 7.72 27.26
CA ILE A 131 -2.75 8.61 28.10
C ILE A 131 -3.85 9.30 27.28
N ASP A 132 -4.97 9.62 27.94
CA ASP A 132 -6.18 10.10 27.25
C ASP A 132 -5.95 11.44 26.51
N GLU A 133 -5.09 12.29 27.04
CA GLU A 133 -4.73 13.60 26.49
C GLU A 133 -4.06 13.51 25.12
N LEU A 134 -3.39 12.39 24.85
CA LEU A 134 -2.61 12.12 23.64
C LEU A 134 -3.19 10.96 22.83
N ARG A 135 -4.44 10.59 23.09
CA ARG A 135 -5.11 9.46 22.45
C ARG A 135 -4.94 9.51 20.92
N PRO A 136 -4.50 8.42 20.29
CA PRO A 136 -4.42 8.33 18.84
C PRO A 136 -5.78 8.51 18.17
N LEU A 137 -5.82 9.21 17.04
CA LEU A 137 -7.01 9.28 16.19
C LEU A 137 -7.10 8.06 15.25
N PRO A 138 -8.29 7.69 14.76
CA PRO A 138 -8.42 6.66 13.73
C PRO A 138 -7.51 6.95 12.52
N GLY A 139 -6.71 5.95 12.12
CA GLY A 139 -5.76 6.06 11.02
C GLY A 139 -4.34 6.52 11.41
N GLU A 140 -4.13 7.02 12.63
CA GLU A 140 -2.78 7.27 13.15
C GLU A 140 -2.06 5.94 13.43
N VAL A 141 -0.74 5.93 13.23
CA VAL A 141 0.06 4.72 13.40
C VAL A 141 0.38 4.55 14.88
N VAL A 142 0.14 3.36 15.44
CA VAL A 142 0.59 3.00 16.80
C VAL A 142 1.49 1.78 16.69
N VAL A 143 2.72 1.90 17.19
CA VAL A 143 3.73 0.84 17.14
C VAL A 143 4.08 0.38 18.54
N ASP A 144 3.81 -0.89 18.84
CA ASP A 144 4.29 -1.53 20.06
C ASP A 144 5.74 -2.01 19.87
N LYS A 145 6.64 -1.57 20.74
CA LYS A 145 8.07 -1.87 20.66
C LYS A 145 8.56 -2.61 21.91
N PRO A 146 9.28 -3.74 21.78
CA PRO A 146 9.91 -4.40 22.93
C PRO A 146 11.28 -3.77 23.28
N GLY A 147 11.81 -2.91 22.41
CA GLY A 147 13.10 -2.24 22.55
C GLY A 147 12.98 -0.79 23.03
N LYS A 148 14.13 -0.22 23.43
CA LYS A 148 14.24 1.20 23.76
C LYS A 148 14.09 2.05 22.49
N GLY A 149 14.85 1.72 21.45
CA GLY A 149 14.73 2.33 20.13
C GLY A 149 13.46 1.87 19.41
N SER A 150 12.76 2.80 18.77
CA SER A 150 11.49 2.51 18.09
C SER A 150 11.62 1.56 16.91
N PHE A 151 12.81 1.40 16.33
CA PHE A 151 13.04 0.53 15.19
C PHE A 151 13.42 -0.91 15.59
N TRP A 152 13.70 -1.16 16.86
CA TRP A 152 14.11 -2.48 17.32
C TRP A 152 12.93 -3.45 17.35
N ASN A 153 12.96 -4.45 16.45
CA ASN A 153 11.96 -5.51 16.33
C ASN A 153 10.53 -4.96 16.12
N THR A 154 10.41 -3.93 15.27
CA THR A 154 9.13 -3.33 14.91
C THR A 154 9.00 -3.15 13.40
N SER A 155 7.77 -2.88 12.93
CA SER A 155 7.49 -2.55 11.53
C SER A 155 7.59 -1.05 11.23
N ILE A 156 8.08 -0.21 12.16
CA ILE A 156 7.99 1.26 12.01
C ILE A 156 8.77 1.76 10.79
N LEU A 157 9.95 1.19 10.50
CA LEU A 157 10.75 1.56 9.34
C LEU A 157 9.95 1.37 8.05
N HIS A 158 9.32 0.20 7.94
CA HIS A 158 8.50 -0.15 6.81
C HIS A 158 7.28 0.77 6.70
N GLN A 159 6.61 1.07 7.81
CA GLN A 159 5.44 1.96 7.83
C GLN A 159 5.78 3.41 7.45
N LEU A 160 6.95 3.92 7.87
CA LEU A 160 7.45 5.23 7.48
C LEU A 160 7.83 5.26 5.99
N LYS A 161 8.52 4.22 5.50
CA LYS A 161 8.85 4.06 4.08
C LYS A 161 7.63 3.94 3.18
N ALA A 162 6.63 3.16 3.60
CA ALA A 162 5.37 3.02 2.89
C ALA A 162 4.65 4.37 2.75
N ARG A 163 4.91 5.32 3.64
CA ARG A 163 4.40 6.71 3.61
C ARG A 163 5.37 7.71 2.96
N ALA A 164 6.48 7.24 2.38
CA ALA A 164 7.53 8.08 1.81
C ALA A 164 8.08 9.13 2.81
N ILE A 165 8.08 8.81 4.10
CA ILE A 165 8.63 9.71 5.13
C ILE A 165 10.15 9.75 5.02
N THR A 166 10.69 10.95 5.16
CA THR A 166 12.14 11.23 5.14
C THR A 166 12.60 12.06 6.33
N HIS A 167 11.69 12.81 6.96
CA HIS A 167 12.01 13.63 8.13
C HIS A 167 11.13 13.22 9.32
N LEU A 168 11.69 13.29 10.52
CA LEU A 168 10.99 12.99 11.77
C LEU A 168 11.10 14.17 12.73
N ILE A 169 9.95 14.70 13.14
CA ILE A 169 9.85 15.51 14.35
C ILE A 169 9.63 14.56 15.52
N VAL A 170 10.45 14.63 16.56
CA VAL A 170 10.44 13.64 17.64
C VAL A 170 10.09 14.29 18.97
N SER A 171 9.18 13.66 19.71
CA SER A 171 8.74 14.04 21.05
C SER A 171 8.52 12.79 21.90
N GLY A 172 8.26 12.94 23.20
CA GLY A 172 7.94 11.83 24.10
C GLY A 172 8.82 11.75 25.34
N VAL A 173 8.61 10.73 26.15
CA VAL A 173 9.29 10.57 27.45
C VAL A 173 10.56 9.73 27.37
N THR A 174 11.32 9.77 28.46
CA THR A 174 12.62 9.11 28.65
C THR A 174 13.68 9.66 27.70
N THR A 175 13.95 10.97 27.81
CA THR A 175 14.90 11.70 26.95
C THR A 175 16.23 10.95 26.79
N GLU A 176 16.80 10.47 27.89
CA GLU A 176 18.07 9.75 27.99
C GLU A 176 18.04 8.29 27.52
N CYS A 177 16.86 7.76 27.20
CA CYS A 177 16.64 6.37 26.86
C CYS A 177 15.94 6.23 25.51
N CYS A 178 14.61 6.06 25.47
CA CYS A 178 13.89 5.70 24.25
C CYS A 178 13.92 6.83 23.23
N PHE A 179 13.82 8.08 23.68
CA PHE A 179 13.90 9.26 22.82
C PHE A 179 15.26 9.36 22.11
N ALA A 180 16.36 9.40 22.85
CA ALA A 180 17.70 9.53 22.26
C ALA A 180 18.11 8.31 21.44
N THR A 181 17.77 7.09 21.88
CA THR A 181 18.05 5.86 21.12
C THR A 181 17.35 5.91 19.77
N THR A 182 16.08 6.30 19.75
CA THR A 182 15.27 6.35 18.53
C THR A 182 15.77 7.40 17.55
N ILE A 183 16.13 8.60 18.01
CA ILE A 183 16.67 9.66 17.13
C ILE A 183 17.95 9.18 16.45
N ARG A 184 18.87 8.57 17.20
CA ARG A 184 20.14 8.08 16.65
C ARG A 184 19.92 6.93 15.66
N GLU A 185 19.09 5.96 16.02
CA GLU A 185 18.71 4.86 15.12
C GLU A 185 18.04 5.35 13.83
N ALA A 186 17.20 6.38 13.93
CA ALA A 186 16.53 6.99 12.79
C ALA A 186 17.53 7.70 11.86
N ASN A 187 18.46 8.47 12.41
CA ASN A 187 19.53 9.12 11.64
C ASN A 187 20.43 8.08 10.94
N ASP A 188 20.82 6.99 11.62
CA ASP A 188 21.60 5.90 10.98
C ASP A 188 20.83 5.25 9.82
N ARG A 189 19.50 5.19 9.92
CA ARG A 189 18.62 4.71 8.84
C ARG A 189 18.42 5.76 7.74
N GLY A 190 18.88 6.99 7.92
CA GLY A 190 18.83 8.07 6.94
C GLY A 190 17.66 9.04 7.10
N PHE A 191 16.87 8.97 8.17
CA PHE A 191 15.88 10.04 8.41
C PHE A 191 16.57 11.30 8.91
N GLU A 192 16.10 12.46 8.46
CA GLU A 192 16.46 13.73 9.08
C GLU A 192 15.60 13.96 10.33
N CYS A 193 16.23 13.98 11.51
CA CYS A 193 15.49 13.99 12.77
C CYS A 193 15.69 15.30 13.56
N CYS A 194 14.58 15.86 14.04
CA CYS A 194 14.59 17.00 14.95
C CYS A 194 13.78 16.69 16.21
N GLY A 195 14.46 16.63 17.36
CA GLY A 195 13.83 16.47 18.67
C GLY A 195 13.31 17.82 19.21
N ILE A 196 12.16 17.81 19.89
CA ILE A 196 11.58 19.04 20.45
C ILE A 196 11.79 19.11 21.96
N GLU A 197 12.56 20.10 22.40
CA GLU A 197 13.10 20.21 23.77
C GLU A 197 12.00 20.25 24.85
N GLU A 198 10.93 21.02 24.64
CA GLU A 198 9.84 21.15 25.61
C GLU A 198 8.89 19.94 25.58
N ALA A 199 8.83 19.22 24.45
CA ALA A 199 7.98 18.06 24.26
C ALA A 199 8.69 16.73 24.58
N THR A 200 9.75 16.77 25.39
CA THR A 200 10.43 15.59 25.93
C THR A 200 10.89 15.80 27.36
N SER A 201 10.95 14.72 28.15
CA SER A 201 11.45 14.76 29.53
C SER A 201 11.91 13.38 30.01
N GLY A 202 12.80 13.35 30.99
CA GLY A 202 13.26 12.16 31.69
C GLY A 202 12.97 12.19 33.19
N TYR A 203 13.13 11.06 33.87
CA TYR A 203 12.87 10.96 35.32
C TYR A 203 13.99 11.58 36.17
N ASN A 204 15.16 11.81 35.59
CA ASN A 204 16.24 12.57 36.22
C ASN A 204 16.69 13.72 35.31
N ASP A 205 15.71 14.56 34.99
CA ASP A 205 15.81 15.62 33.98
C ASP A 205 16.97 16.59 34.24
N ALA A 206 17.16 16.96 35.51
CA ALA A 206 18.22 17.87 35.96
C ALA A 206 19.64 17.38 35.60
N CYS A 207 19.84 16.07 35.51
CA CYS A 207 21.14 15.48 35.21
C CYS A 207 21.27 15.04 33.74
N PHE A 208 20.20 14.53 33.12
CA PHE A 208 20.33 13.80 31.86
C PHE A 208 19.72 14.46 30.64
N LYS A 209 18.67 15.28 30.77
CA LYS A 209 18.00 15.84 29.59
C LYS A 209 18.92 16.75 28.81
N LYS A 210 19.47 17.78 29.47
CA LYS A 210 20.34 18.75 28.79
C LYS A 210 21.56 18.09 28.12
N PRO A 211 22.37 17.26 28.80
CA PRO A 211 23.47 16.55 28.13
C PRO A 211 23.02 15.66 26.99
N THR A 212 21.87 14.98 27.12
CA THR A 212 21.32 14.14 26.05
C THR A 212 20.96 14.94 24.80
N LEU A 213 20.23 16.06 24.97
CA LEU A 213 19.88 16.94 23.87
C LEU A 213 21.14 17.58 23.25
N ASP A 214 22.09 18.01 24.08
CA ASP A 214 23.36 18.58 23.61
C ASP A 214 24.17 17.56 22.79
N MET A 215 24.20 16.28 23.18
CA MET A 215 24.83 15.22 22.39
C MET A 215 24.18 14.98 21.01
N ILE A 216 22.87 15.23 20.86
CA ILE A 216 22.16 15.05 19.60
C ILE A 216 22.59 16.10 18.56
N HIS A 217 22.70 17.37 18.94
CA HIS A 217 23.02 18.44 17.98
C HIS A 217 24.52 18.82 17.91
N TRP A 218 25.35 18.34 18.86
CA TRP A 218 26.75 18.76 19.01
C TRP A 218 27.60 18.62 17.74
N SER A 219 27.45 17.52 16.99
CA SER A 219 28.29 17.23 15.82
C SER A 219 27.79 17.93 14.54
N GLN A 220 27.43 19.22 14.65
CA GLN A 220 27.00 20.07 13.52
C GLN A 220 25.88 19.42 12.67
N GLY A 221 24.95 18.72 13.33
CA GLY A 221 23.78 18.12 12.70
C GLY A 221 23.93 16.63 12.36
N LEU A 222 25.14 16.05 12.47
CA LEU A 222 25.40 14.65 12.13
C LEU A 222 24.53 13.65 12.92
N PHE A 223 24.23 13.95 14.18
CA PHE A 223 23.41 13.08 15.04
C PHE A 223 21.96 13.57 15.20
N GLY A 224 21.56 14.58 14.41
CA GLY A 224 20.24 15.19 14.42
C GLY A 224 20.21 16.64 14.89
N PHE A 225 18.98 17.13 15.02
CA PHE A 225 18.66 18.51 15.40
C PHE A 225 17.87 18.53 16.70
N ILE A 226 17.97 19.63 17.44
CA ILE A 226 17.08 19.93 18.57
C ILE A 226 16.45 21.30 18.35
N GLY A 227 15.12 21.34 18.31
CA GLY A 227 14.34 22.56 18.12
C GLY A 227 13.49 22.89 19.34
N SER A 228 12.99 24.13 19.37
CA SER A 228 12.01 24.57 20.37
C SER A 228 10.58 24.45 19.83
N LEU A 229 9.64 24.16 20.72
CA LEU A 229 8.24 23.93 20.38
C LEU A 229 7.57 25.17 19.75
N GLN A 230 7.77 26.34 20.34
CA GLN A 230 7.06 27.55 19.91
C GLN A 230 7.39 27.95 18.47
N PRO A 231 8.67 28.06 18.05
CA PRO A 231 9.00 28.35 16.65
C PRO A 231 8.46 27.32 15.66
N LEU A 232 8.46 26.03 16.01
CA LEU A 232 7.90 24.99 15.14
C LEU A 232 6.37 25.15 14.97
N VAL A 233 5.64 25.41 16.06
CA VAL A 233 4.19 25.61 15.99
C VAL A 233 3.84 26.83 15.12
N GLU A 234 4.59 27.93 15.26
CA GLU A 234 4.44 29.12 14.42
C GLU A 234 4.74 28.82 12.95
N ALA A 235 5.77 28.02 12.66
CA ALA A 235 6.12 27.63 11.29
C ALA A 235 5.07 26.70 10.64
N LEU A 236 4.31 25.93 11.44
CA LEU A 236 3.23 25.07 10.96
C LEU A 236 1.88 25.80 10.82
N GLU A 237 1.69 26.94 11.47
CA GLU A 237 0.42 27.69 11.48
C GLU A 237 -0.11 28.02 10.07
N PRO A 238 0.71 28.46 9.09
CA PRO A 238 0.25 28.74 7.73
C PRO A 238 -0.32 27.52 7.00
N PHE A 239 0.03 26.31 7.43
CA PHE A 239 -0.42 25.04 6.85
C PHE A 239 -1.61 24.44 7.61
N SER A 240 -2.01 25.08 8.71
CA SER A 240 -3.09 24.60 9.56
C SER A 240 -4.42 24.62 8.82
N THR A 241 -5.03 23.44 8.69
CA THR A 241 -6.40 23.26 8.19
C THR A 241 -7.45 24.01 9.04
N LYS A 242 -7.12 24.46 10.26
CA LYS A 242 -7.97 25.37 11.04
C LYS A 242 -8.13 26.76 10.43
N GLN A 243 -7.18 27.27 9.62
CA GLN A 243 -7.41 28.52 8.88
C GLN A 243 -8.44 28.35 7.76
N ILE A 244 -8.81 27.11 7.38
CA ILE A 244 -9.92 26.85 6.47
C ILE A 244 -11.28 26.82 7.21
N GLN A 245 -11.33 26.71 8.55
CA GLN A 245 -12.58 26.80 9.32
C GLN A 245 -12.41 27.42 10.72
N LEU A 246 -12.59 28.74 10.79
CA LEU A 246 -13.21 29.44 11.93
C LEU A 246 -14.54 30.09 11.50
N ALA A 247 -15.31 29.39 10.66
CA ALA A 247 -16.75 29.60 10.60
C ALA A 247 -17.37 28.54 11.54
N SER A 248 -17.78 28.97 12.74
CA SER A 248 -18.41 28.17 13.79
C SER A 248 -19.84 27.70 13.45
N THR A 249 -20.12 27.50 12.17
CA THR A 249 -21.37 26.95 11.65
C THR A 249 -20.98 26.15 10.40
N PRO A 250 -21.42 24.87 10.24
CA PRO A 250 -21.35 24.20 8.95
C PRO A 250 -21.86 25.17 7.88
N PRO A 251 -21.25 25.27 6.69
CA PRO A 251 -21.79 26.13 5.65
C PRO A 251 -23.28 25.80 5.51
N GLN A 252 -24.14 26.83 5.52
CA GLN A 252 -25.60 26.63 5.49
C GLN A 252 -26.03 25.77 4.28
N THR A 253 -25.17 25.74 3.25
CA THR A 253 -25.24 24.83 2.11
C THR A 253 -24.05 23.86 2.17
N PRO A 254 -24.28 22.53 2.24
CA PRO A 254 -23.21 21.54 2.11
C PRO A 254 -22.42 21.75 0.80
N PRO A 255 -21.10 21.49 0.80
CA PRO A 255 -20.32 21.54 -0.43
C PRO A 255 -20.88 20.55 -1.46
N GLU A 256 -20.95 20.96 -2.73
CA GLU A 256 -21.37 20.09 -3.83
C GLU A 256 -20.30 19.03 -4.11
N PHE A 257 -20.73 17.85 -4.56
CA PHE A 257 -19.82 16.80 -5.01
C PHE A 257 -19.32 17.13 -6.43
N ASP A 258 -18.01 17.30 -6.60
CA ASP A 258 -17.36 17.67 -7.86
C ASP A 258 -17.11 16.49 -8.82
N GLY A 259 -17.40 15.26 -8.39
CA GLY A 259 -17.20 14.05 -9.18
C GLY A 259 -15.81 13.41 -9.04
N ASP A 260 -14.89 14.00 -8.28
CA ASP A 260 -13.57 13.43 -8.02
C ASP A 260 -13.66 12.33 -6.95
N LEU A 261 -13.37 11.11 -7.38
CA LEU A 261 -13.41 9.91 -6.53
C LEU A 261 -12.03 9.48 -6.04
N THR A 262 -10.97 10.30 -6.18
CA THR A 262 -9.69 10.01 -5.52
C THR A 262 -9.87 10.01 -3.99
N ILE A 263 -9.12 9.16 -3.28
CA ILE A 263 -9.30 8.98 -1.83
C ILE A 263 -9.01 10.30 -1.11
N SER A 264 -7.95 10.99 -1.52
CA SER A 264 -7.53 12.26 -0.91
C SER A 264 -8.54 13.39 -1.14
N SER A 265 -9.19 13.46 -2.31
CA SER A 265 -10.22 14.45 -2.61
C SER A 265 -11.47 14.22 -1.76
N LEU A 266 -11.99 12.98 -1.75
CA LEU A 266 -13.16 12.63 -0.94
C LEU A 266 -12.92 12.83 0.56
N GLN A 267 -11.75 12.43 1.09
CA GLN A 267 -11.41 12.71 2.49
C GLN A 267 -11.48 14.21 2.80
N ARG A 268 -10.92 15.06 1.93
CA ARG A 268 -10.96 16.51 2.10
C ARG A 268 -12.39 17.04 2.04
N ALA A 269 -13.19 16.56 1.09
CA ALA A 269 -14.58 16.94 0.93
C ALA A 269 -15.42 16.56 2.15
N TYR A 270 -15.26 15.36 2.71
CA TYR A 270 -15.97 14.91 3.91
C TYR A 270 -15.57 15.71 5.15
N ARG A 271 -14.27 16.02 5.34
CA ARG A 271 -13.82 16.92 6.40
C ARG A 271 -14.46 18.31 6.27
N ASN A 272 -14.62 18.80 5.05
CA ASN A 272 -15.27 20.07 4.74
C ASN A 272 -16.82 20.02 4.77
N GLY A 273 -17.40 18.83 4.97
CA GLY A 273 -18.81 18.65 5.24
C GLY A 273 -19.67 18.06 4.13
N LEU A 274 -19.08 17.55 3.04
CA LEU A 274 -19.77 16.72 2.07
C LEU A 274 -20.35 15.47 2.77
N SER A 275 -21.55 15.05 2.40
CA SER A 275 -22.15 13.83 2.94
C SER A 275 -21.77 12.62 2.08
N PRO A 276 -21.36 11.47 2.67
CA PRO A 276 -21.17 10.25 1.92
C PRO A 276 -22.46 9.78 1.23
N LEU A 277 -23.65 10.13 1.74
CA LEU A 277 -24.93 9.83 1.09
C LEU A 277 -25.01 10.44 -0.31
N THR A 278 -24.63 11.72 -0.46
CA THR A 278 -24.61 12.43 -1.74
C THR A 278 -23.68 11.77 -2.74
N VAL A 279 -22.52 11.30 -2.27
CA VAL A 279 -21.55 10.58 -3.12
C VAL A 279 -22.12 9.25 -3.57
N ILE A 280 -22.75 8.47 -2.67
CA ILE A 280 -23.36 7.18 -3.03
C ILE A 280 -24.52 7.35 -4.02
N GLU A 281 -25.39 8.34 -3.86
CA GLU A 281 -26.45 8.64 -4.83
C GLU A 281 -25.88 8.97 -6.22
N ALA A 282 -24.82 9.77 -6.28
CA ALA A 282 -24.13 10.10 -7.53
C ALA A 282 -23.47 8.86 -8.17
N VAL A 283 -22.85 8.00 -7.36
CA VAL A 283 -22.27 6.72 -7.81
C VAL A 283 -23.34 5.82 -8.43
N TYR A 284 -24.48 5.62 -7.78
CA TYR A 284 -25.56 4.77 -8.32
C TYR A 284 -26.22 5.38 -9.56
N SER A 285 -26.39 6.70 -9.61
CA SER A 285 -26.84 7.39 -10.82
C SER A 285 -25.89 7.11 -12.00
N LYS A 286 -24.59 7.08 -11.71
CA LYS A 286 -23.57 6.77 -12.71
C LYS A 286 -23.55 5.29 -13.12
N ILE A 287 -23.80 4.37 -12.18
CA ILE A 287 -23.96 2.94 -12.48
C ILE A 287 -25.10 2.73 -13.48
N GLU A 288 -26.26 3.33 -13.23
CA GLU A 288 -27.43 3.19 -14.11
C GLU A 288 -27.18 3.79 -15.51
N ALA A 289 -26.46 4.91 -15.59
CA ALA A 289 -26.04 5.47 -16.88
C ALA A 289 -25.04 4.56 -17.60
N TYR A 290 -24.03 4.06 -16.90
CA TYR A 290 -22.95 3.27 -17.48
C TYR A 290 -23.38 1.85 -17.88
N LYS A 291 -24.41 1.29 -17.25
CA LYS A 291 -25.02 0.01 -17.64
C LYS A 291 -25.51 -0.01 -19.10
N LYS A 292 -25.83 1.16 -19.67
CA LYS A 292 -26.20 1.31 -21.09
C LYS A 292 -25.00 1.26 -22.03
N ILE A 293 -23.80 1.51 -21.50
CA ILE A 293 -22.53 1.48 -22.23
C ILE A 293 -21.93 0.09 -22.13
N ASP A 294 -21.71 -0.40 -20.89
CA ASP A 294 -21.17 -1.72 -20.62
C ASP A 294 -21.99 -2.42 -19.51
N PRO A 295 -22.93 -3.31 -19.87
CA PRO A 295 -23.72 -4.05 -18.89
C PRO A 295 -22.94 -5.20 -18.23
N ALA A 296 -21.74 -5.54 -18.71
CA ALA A 296 -20.99 -6.72 -18.27
C ALA A 296 -20.03 -6.45 -17.10
N VAL A 297 -19.92 -5.21 -16.62
CA VAL A 297 -18.98 -4.82 -15.55
C VAL A 297 -19.22 -5.56 -14.24
N TRP A 298 -20.48 -5.81 -13.89
CA TRP A 298 -20.89 -6.31 -12.57
C TRP A 298 -21.50 -7.71 -12.66
N ILE A 299 -21.08 -8.60 -11.75
CA ILE A 299 -21.76 -9.88 -11.50
C ILE A 299 -22.84 -9.69 -10.42
N HIS A 300 -22.52 -8.88 -9.41
CA HIS A 300 -23.44 -8.53 -8.33
C HIS A 300 -23.31 -7.04 -8.02
N LEU A 301 -24.44 -6.34 -7.92
CA LEU A 301 -24.51 -4.97 -7.43
C LEU A 301 -25.24 -4.97 -6.09
N GLN A 302 -24.65 -4.28 -5.11
CA GLN A 302 -25.29 -4.03 -3.83
C GLN A 302 -26.54 -3.15 -4.07
N PRO A 303 -27.68 -3.39 -3.42
CA PRO A 303 -28.81 -2.48 -3.51
C PRO A 303 -28.45 -1.07 -3.02
N LEU A 304 -28.93 -0.03 -3.70
CA LEU A 304 -28.68 1.38 -3.32
C LEU A 304 -28.97 1.63 -1.84
N GLU A 305 -30.12 1.15 -1.34
CA GLU A 305 -30.49 1.38 0.06
C GLU A 305 -29.50 0.76 1.05
N SER A 306 -28.91 -0.39 0.71
CA SER A 306 -27.88 -1.00 1.57
C SER A 306 -26.57 -0.21 1.57
N ALA A 307 -26.20 0.41 0.44
CA ALA A 307 -25.04 1.31 0.39
C ALA A 307 -25.30 2.65 1.13
N LEU A 308 -26.54 3.17 1.04
CA LEU A 308 -26.96 4.35 1.80
C LEU A 308 -26.99 4.07 3.31
N GLU A 309 -27.47 2.90 3.72
CA GLU A 309 -27.46 2.50 5.14
C GLU A 309 -26.04 2.42 5.69
N ALA A 310 -25.12 1.80 4.94
CA ALA A 310 -23.70 1.81 5.32
C ALA A 310 -23.14 3.24 5.47
N ALA A 311 -23.55 4.18 4.60
CA ALA A 311 -23.17 5.59 4.74
C ALA A 311 -23.76 6.24 6.01
N ARG A 312 -25.02 5.94 6.37
CA ARG A 312 -25.67 6.45 7.61
C ARG A 312 -24.99 5.89 8.86
N ASP A 313 -24.63 4.62 8.85
CA ASP A 313 -23.89 3.97 9.93
C ASP A 313 -22.54 4.62 10.15
N LEU A 314 -21.82 4.95 9.07
CA LEU A 314 -20.54 5.65 9.15
C LEU A 314 -20.69 7.04 9.74
N ILE A 315 -21.66 7.83 9.29
CA ILE A 315 -21.93 9.18 9.84
C ILE A 315 -22.23 9.09 11.35
N THR A 316 -23.00 8.09 11.77
CA THR A 316 -23.34 7.87 13.18
C THR A 316 -22.13 7.43 14.00
N LYS A 317 -21.28 6.56 13.45
CA LYS A 317 -20.08 6.02 14.11
C LYS A 317 -18.95 7.05 14.23
N PHE A 318 -18.84 7.97 13.26
CA PHE A 318 -17.79 8.99 13.22
C PHE A 318 -18.40 10.40 13.08
N PRO A 319 -19.01 10.94 14.15
CA PRO A 319 -19.64 12.27 14.11
C PRO A 319 -18.62 13.42 14.05
N ASP A 320 -17.38 13.17 14.52
CA ASP A 320 -16.29 14.13 14.47
C ASP A 320 -15.58 14.09 13.11
N ARG A 321 -15.84 15.11 12.28
CA ARG A 321 -15.26 15.26 10.95
C ARG A 321 -13.75 15.48 10.96
N THR A 322 -13.16 15.83 12.10
CA THR A 322 -11.69 15.97 12.22
C THR A 322 -10.97 14.65 12.48
N ALA A 323 -11.72 13.58 12.79
CA ALA A 323 -11.21 12.27 13.17
C ALA A 323 -11.81 11.11 12.33
N LEU A 324 -11.98 11.33 11.02
CA LEU A 324 -12.52 10.33 10.10
C LEU A 324 -11.49 9.24 9.76
N PRO A 325 -11.90 7.96 9.65
CA PRO A 325 -10.99 6.90 9.25
C PRO A 325 -10.53 7.05 7.78
N PRO A 326 -9.40 6.43 7.39
CA PRO A 326 -8.78 6.65 6.08
C PRO A 326 -9.64 6.34 4.86
N LEU A 327 -10.65 5.47 4.96
CA LEU A 327 -11.55 5.15 3.86
C LEU A 327 -12.99 5.57 4.14
N PHE A 328 -13.23 6.49 5.08
CA PHE A 328 -14.58 6.98 5.41
C PHE A 328 -15.38 7.35 4.16
N GLY A 329 -16.48 6.65 3.91
CA GLY A 329 -17.41 6.94 2.82
C GLY A 329 -16.88 6.62 1.42
N ILE A 330 -15.67 6.07 1.29
CA ILE A 330 -15.03 5.83 -0.01
C ILE A 330 -15.71 4.64 -0.72
N PRO A 331 -16.35 4.84 -1.89
CA PRO A 331 -17.01 3.75 -2.63
C PRO A 331 -15.99 2.84 -3.32
N PHE A 332 -16.13 1.53 -3.16
CA PHE A 332 -15.23 0.55 -3.76
C PHE A 332 -15.95 -0.68 -4.30
N SER A 333 -15.30 -1.38 -5.23
CA SER A 333 -15.74 -2.66 -5.78
C SER A 333 -14.77 -3.79 -5.40
N VAL A 334 -15.22 -5.04 -5.52
CA VAL A 334 -14.33 -6.21 -5.36
C VAL A 334 -14.47 -7.14 -6.55
N LYS A 335 -13.39 -7.80 -6.94
CA LYS A 335 -13.45 -8.90 -7.89
C LYS A 335 -14.28 -10.05 -7.31
N ASP A 336 -15.12 -10.68 -8.14
CA ASP A 336 -16.03 -11.76 -7.70
C ASP A 336 -15.34 -13.06 -7.24
N SER A 337 -14.01 -13.12 -7.27
CA SER A 337 -13.21 -14.19 -6.64
C SER A 337 -12.94 -13.94 -5.15
N ILE A 338 -13.37 -12.81 -4.60
CA ILE A 338 -13.13 -12.40 -3.21
C ILE A 338 -14.41 -12.62 -2.39
N ASP A 339 -14.26 -13.30 -1.27
CA ASP A 339 -15.36 -13.66 -0.38
C ASP A 339 -15.91 -12.47 0.39
N ILE A 340 -17.24 -12.41 0.45
CA ILE A 340 -17.99 -11.52 1.34
C ILE A 340 -19.05 -12.38 2.01
N ALA A 341 -19.07 -12.38 3.34
CA ALA A 341 -20.01 -13.20 4.09
C ALA A 341 -21.46 -12.97 3.63
N GLY A 342 -22.18 -14.06 3.32
CA GLY A 342 -23.57 -14.00 2.89
C GLY A 342 -23.81 -13.58 1.43
N LEU A 343 -22.78 -13.23 0.65
CA LEU A 343 -22.91 -12.94 -0.78
C LEU A 343 -22.25 -14.05 -1.63
N PRO A 344 -22.88 -14.48 -2.75
CA PRO A 344 -22.27 -15.47 -3.63
C PRO A 344 -20.88 -15.03 -4.14
N THR A 345 -19.90 -15.93 -4.08
CA THR A 345 -18.61 -15.84 -4.78
C THR A 345 -18.68 -16.84 -5.93
N THR A 346 -18.79 -16.36 -7.18
CA THR A 346 -18.92 -17.25 -8.36
C THR A 346 -17.61 -17.43 -9.09
N THR A 347 -16.69 -16.47 -9.01
CA THR A 347 -15.44 -16.47 -9.79
C THR A 347 -15.72 -16.60 -11.30
N ALA A 348 -16.84 -16.02 -11.77
CA ALA A 348 -17.38 -16.22 -13.13
C ALA A 348 -17.58 -17.69 -13.53
N CYS A 349 -17.74 -18.59 -12.55
CA CYS A 349 -17.91 -20.02 -12.71
C CYS A 349 -19.12 -20.49 -11.91
N PRO A 350 -20.34 -20.48 -12.50
CA PRO A 350 -21.55 -20.91 -11.80
C PRO A 350 -21.42 -22.28 -11.11
N PRO A 351 -20.73 -23.30 -11.67
CA PRO A 351 -20.51 -24.56 -10.98
C PRO A 351 -19.61 -24.50 -9.73
N LEU A 352 -18.75 -23.49 -9.59
CA LEU A 352 -17.89 -23.27 -8.40
C LEU A 352 -18.53 -22.31 -7.38
N ALA A 353 -19.70 -21.76 -7.70
CA ALA A 353 -20.33 -20.73 -6.87
C ALA A 353 -20.63 -21.25 -5.46
N HIS A 354 -20.30 -20.44 -4.46
CA HIS A 354 -20.59 -20.73 -3.06
C HIS A 354 -20.92 -19.44 -2.31
N ILE A 355 -21.53 -19.56 -1.13
CA ILE A 355 -21.80 -18.44 -0.24
C ILE A 355 -20.90 -18.63 1.00
N PRO A 356 -19.87 -17.80 1.18
CA PRO A 356 -18.95 -17.93 2.31
C PRO A 356 -19.63 -17.44 3.60
N SER A 357 -19.27 -18.08 4.72
CA SER A 357 -19.72 -17.67 6.07
C SER A 357 -18.88 -16.55 6.67
N THR A 358 -17.69 -16.30 6.12
CA THR A 358 -16.74 -15.27 6.56
C THR A 358 -16.21 -14.54 5.33
N SER A 359 -16.07 -13.21 5.41
CA SER A 359 -15.49 -12.44 4.31
C SER A 359 -13.97 -12.62 4.25
N ALA A 360 -13.39 -12.26 3.10
CA ALA A 360 -11.95 -12.18 2.92
C ALA A 360 -11.32 -11.17 3.89
N VAL A 361 -10.09 -11.47 4.35
CA VAL A 361 -9.37 -10.59 5.29
C VAL A 361 -9.17 -9.19 4.70
N VAL A 362 -8.91 -9.10 3.40
CA VAL A 362 -8.76 -7.80 2.71
C VAL A 362 -10.04 -6.99 2.64
N TYR A 363 -11.20 -7.64 2.51
CA TYR A 363 -12.49 -6.97 2.53
C TYR A 363 -12.79 -6.39 3.91
N GLU A 364 -12.65 -7.20 4.96
CA GLU A 364 -12.88 -6.76 6.34
C GLU A 364 -12.00 -5.57 6.73
N LYS A 365 -10.74 -5.57 6.28
CA LYS A 365 -9.83 -4.45 6.53
C LYS A 365 -10.34 -3.14 5.94
N VAL A 366 -10.74 -3.11 4.67
CA VAL A 366 -11.20 -1.84 4.06
C VAL A 366 -12.55 -1.39 4.63
N ILE A 367 -13.45 -2.33 4.96
CA ILE A 367 -14.71 -2.03 5.65
C ILE A 367 -14.44 -1.44 7.04
N SER A 368 -13.48 -1.99 7.79
CA SER A 368 -13.10 -1.46 9.12
C SER A 368 -12.57 -0.03 9.08
N GLN A 369 -11.99 0.39 7.94
CA GLN A 369 -11.51 1.75 7.69
C GLN A 369 -12.58 2.67 7.09
N GLY A 370 -13.83 2.21 6.99
CA GLY A 370 -14.99 3.02 6.61
C GLY A 370 -15.33 3.04 5.12
N ALA A 371 -14.78 2.14 4.31
CA ALA A 371 -15.12 2.05 2.89
C ALA A 371 -16.55 1.53 2.68
N ILE A 372 -17.20 1.93 1.59
CA ILE A 372 -18.56 1.51 1.22
C ILE A 372 -18.52 0.57 0.02
N PHE A 373 -19.00 -0.67 0.23
CA PHE A 373 -19.04 -1.70 -0.80
C PHE A 373 -20.16 -1.46 -1.81
N ILE A 374 -19.82 -1.44 -3.10
CA ILE A 374 -20.74 -1.17 -4.21
C ILE A 374 -21.16 -2.45 -4.97
N GLY A 375 -20.25 -3.40 -5.17
CA GLY A 375 -20.58 -4.61 -5.93
C GLY A 375 -19.39 -5.52 -6.25
N LYS A 376 -19.71 -6.74 -6.67
CA LYS A 376 -18.76 -7.74 -7.16
C LYS A 376 -18.64 -7.65 -8.68
N THR A 377 -17.42 -7.45 -9.16
CA THR A 377 -17.11 -7.17 -10.57
C THR A 377 -16.81 -8.43 -11.35
N ASN A 378 -17.09 -8.38 -12.64
CA ASN A 378 -16.81 -9.44 -13.60
C ASN A 378 -15.29 -9.67 -13.79
N LEU A 379 -14.96 -10.85 -14.30
CA LEU A 379 -13.61 -11.37 -14.46
C LEU A 379 -13.54 -12.47 -15.54
N ASP A 380 -12.35 -12.74 -16.07
CA ASP A 380 -12.12 -14.01 -16.78
C ASP A 380 -12.32 -15.18 -15.80
N GLN A 381 -13.15 -16.16 -16.18
CA GLN A 381 -13.57 -17.30 -15.37
C GLN A 381 -12.36 -17.97 -14.70
N LEU A 382 -12.48 -18.26 -13.39
CA LEU A 382 -11.41 -18.85 -12.56
C LEU A 382 -10.10 -18.03 -12.58
N ALA A 383 -10.21 -16.70 -12.76
CA ALA A 383 -9.09 -15.79 -12.95
C ALA A 383 -8.09 -16.24 -14.05
N THR A 384 -8.59 -16.98 -15.05
CA THR A 384 -7.78 -17.65 -16.06
C THR A 384 -7.88 -16.94 -17.41
N GLY A 385 -7.26 -15.77 -17.49
CA GLY A 385 -7.17 -14.94 -18.69
C GLY A 385 -6.54 -13.57 -18.41
N LEU A 386 -6.14 -12.90 -19.49
CA LEU A 386 -5.62 -11.53 -19.51
C LEU A 386 -6.46 -10.62 -20.44
N VAL A 387 -7.66 -11.06 -20.83
CA VAL A 387 -8.45 -10.42 -21.90
C VAL A 387 -9.81 -9.90 -21.47
N GLY A 388 -10.44 -10.48 -20.44
CA GLY A 388 -11.78 -10.10 -19.99
C GLY A 388 -12.94 -10.70 -20.81
N CYS A 389 -12.64 -11.55 -21.80
CA CYS A 389 -13.62 -12.16 -22.71
C CYS A 389 -14.11 -13.55 -22.29
N ARG A 390 -13.62 -14.11 -21.16
CA ARG A 390 -13.88 -15.50 -20.76
C ARG A 390 -14.88 -15.58 -19.61
N SER A 391 -16.04 -14.94 -19.75
CA SER A 391 -17.05 -14.89 -18.69
C SER A 391 -18.45 -15.22 -19.21
N PRO A 392 -19.24 -16.03 -18.48
CA PRO A 392 -20.65 -16.24 -18.82
C PRO A 392 -21.54 -15.02 -18.50
N TYR A 393 -20.99 -13.99 -17.85
CA TYR A 393 -21.71 -12.76 -17.48
C TYR A 393 -21.52 -11.62 -18.51
N GLY A 394 -21.05 -11.95 -19.72
CA GLY A 394 -20.73 -10.98 -20.77
C GLY A 394 -19.26 -10.55 -20.75
N THR A 395 -18.85 -9.81 -21.80
CA THR A 395 -17.48 -9.35 -22.00
C THR A 395 -17.39 -7.83 -21.74
N PRO A 396 -16.76 -7.39 -20.64
CA PRO A 396 -16.48 -5.96 -20.44
C PRO A 396 -15.47 -5.48 -21.48
N HIS A 397 -15.59 -4.22 -21.90
CA HIS A 397 -14.71 -3.61 -22.90
C HIS A 397 -13.88 -2.47 -22.30
N SER A 398 -12.87 -2.00 -23.05
CA SER A 398 -12.09 -0.84 -22.63
C SER A 398 -12.99 0.41 -22.51
N VAL A 399 -12.74 1.23 -21.49
CA VAL A 399 -13.45 2.52 -21.34
C VAL A 399 -13.12 3.52 -22.44
N TYR A 400 -12.01 3.29 -23.15
CA TYR A 400 -11.53 4.14 -24.24
C TYR A 400 -12.18 3.82 -25.59
N HIS A 401 -12.52 2.54 -25.82
CA HIS A 401 -13.12 2.11 -27.08
C HIS A 401 -13.87 0.77 -26.92
N PRO A 402 -15.17 0.68 -27.28
CA PRO A 402 -16.01 -0.49 -27.01
C PRO A 402 -15.63 -1.76 -27.79
N SER A 403 -14.97 -1.61 -28.95
CA SER A 403 -14.47 -2.77 -29.71
C SER A 403 -13.19 -3.40 -29.16
N TYR A 404 -12.54 -2.78 -28.17
CA TYR A 404 -11.27 -3.25 -27.61
C TYR A 404 -11.48 -3.91 -26.25
N ILE A 405 -10.68 -4.93 -25.99
CA ILE A 405 -10.78 -5.68 -24.74
C ILE A 405 -10.54 -4.78 -23.52
N SER A 406 -11.23 -5.05 -22.42
CA SER A 406 -10.93 -4.44 -21.12
C SER A 406 -9.61 -4.96 -20.53
N GLY A 407 -9.13 -6.11 -20.98
CA GLY A 407 -8.07 -6.84 -20.32
C GLY A 407 -8.59 -7.66 -19.13
N GLY A 408 -7.76 -8.53 -18.59
CA GLY A 408 -8.19 -9.46 -17.56
C GLY A 408 -7.04 -9.97 -16.68
N SER A 409 -7.31 -10.85 -15.72
CA SER A 409 -8.65 -11.38 -15.43
C SER A 409 -9.51 -10.42 -14.63
N SER A 410 -8.98 -9.35 -14.02
CA SER A 410 -9.76 -8.40 -13.21
C SER A 410 -10.46 -7.32 -14.06
N SER A 411 -11.23 -7.75 -15.07
CA SER A 411 -11.82 -6.88 -16.09
C SER A 411 -12.76 -5.84 -15.51
N GLY A 412 -13.86 -6.27 -14.87
CA GLY A 412 -14.85 -5.36 -14.29
C GLY A 412 -14.26 -4.50 -13.17
N SER A 413 -13.26 -5.01 -12.44
CA SER A 413 -12.53 -4.25 -11.41
C SER A 413 -11.90 -2.99 -12.01
N ALA A 414 -11.13 -3.15 -13.10
CA ALA A 414 -10.49 -2.02 -13.76
C ALA A 414 -11.51 -1.08 -14.42
N VAL A 415 -12.50 -1.63 -15.13
CA VAL A 415 -13.55 -0.82 -15.79
C VAL A 415 -14.32 0.02 -14.78
N SER A 416 -14.68 -0.52 -13.61
CA SER A 416 -15.42 0.24 -12.58
C SER A 416 -14.65 1.47 -12.06
N VAL A 417 -13.33 1.38 -11.94
CA VAL A 417 -12.47 2.49 -11.51
C VAL A 417 -12.22 3.48 -12.65
N ALA A 418 -11.92 2.96 -13.83
CA ALA A 418 -11.60 3.75 -15.03
C ALA A 418 -12.81 4.54 -15.56
N ALA A 419 -14.01 3.97 -15.48
CA ALA A 419 -15.27 4.66 -15.75
C ALA A 419 -15.62 5.72 -14.68
N ASN A 420 -14.79 5.89 -13.65
CA ASN A 420 -15.00 6.79 -12.52
C ASN A 420 -16.33 6.53 -11.81
N ILE A 421 -16.65 5.25 -11.60
CA ILE A 421 -17.81 4.80 -10.82
C ILE A 421 -17.42 4.58 -9.36
N VAL A 422 -16.28 3.94 -9.12
CA VAL A 422 -15.73 3.73 -7.77
C VAL A 422 -14.32 4.33 -7.64
N SER A 423 -13.89 4.55 -6.40
CA SER A 423 -12.57 5.11 -6.08
C SER A 423 -11.45 4.10 -6.28
N PHE A 424 -11.70 2.84 -5.91
CA PHE A 424 -10.76 1.74 -6.08
C PHE A 424 -11.47 0.39 -6.20
N SER A 425 -10.72 -0.64 -6.58
CA SER A 425 -11.19 -2.02 -6.59
C SER A 425 -10.17 -2.98 -5.96
N LEU A 426 -10.64 -3.93 -5.16
CA LEU A 426 -9.84 -5.08 -4.72
C LEU A 426 -9.87 -6.16 -5.81
N ALA A 427 -8.69 -6.54 -6.29
CA ALA A 427 -8.51 -7.46 -7.41
C ALA A 427 -7.48 -8.55 -7.07
N THR A 428 -7.15 -9.39 -8.06
CA THR A 428 -6.09 -10.41 -7.93
C THR A 428 -5.13 -10.35 -9.12
N ASP A 429 -3.89 -10.76 -8.91
CA ASP A 429 -2.86 -10.85 -9.94
C ASP A 429 -2.02 -12.11 -9.73
N THR A 430 -2.05 -13.00 -10.74
CA THR A 430 -1.24 -14.21 -10.83
C THR A 430 -0.26 -14.11 -12.00
N ALA A 431 -0.75 -13.62 -13.13
CA ALA A 431 -0.04 -13.58 -14.41
C ALA A 431 0.08 -12.15 -14.95
N GLY A 432 -0.41 -11.13 -14.23
CA GLY A 432 -0.68 -9.79 -14.76
C GLY A 432 -2.12 -9.32 -14.56
N SER A 433 -2.97 -10.10 -13.89
CA SER A 433 -4.42 -9.86 -13.84
C SER A 433 -4.86 -8.60 -13.10
N GLY A 434 -3.99 -7.94 -12.34
CA GLY A 434 -4.23 -6.61 -11.77
C GLY A 434 -3.59 -5.49 -12.60
N ARG A 435 -2.53 -5.79 -13.34
CA ARG A 435 -1.73 -4.84 -14.13
C ARG A 435 -2.27 -4.63 -15.55
N VAL A 436 -2.55 -5.72 -16.27
CA VAL A 436 -3.06 -5.70 -17.66
C VAL A 436 -4.36 -4.91 -17.78
N PRO A 437 -5.45 -5.23 -17.04
CA PRO A 437 -6.71 -4.50 -17.21
C PRO A 437 -6.59 -3.04 -16.75
N ALA A 438 -5.77 -2.74 -15.75
CA ALA A 438 -5.49 -1.36 -15.37
C ALA A 438 -4.80 -0.58 -16.50
N GLY A 439 -3.78 -1.18 -17.10
CA GLY A 439 -3.03 -0.59 -18.21
C GLY A 439 -3.84 -0.36 -19.47
N LEU A 440 -4.78 -1.25 -19.80
CA LEU A 440 -5.69 -1.13 -20.95
C LEU A 440 -6.89 -0.20 -20.71
N ASN A 441 -7.02 0.35 -19.50
CA ASN A 441 -8.07 1.30 -19.12
C ASN A 441 -7.53 2.59 -18.51
N GLY A 442 -6.23 2.89 -18.66
CA GLY A 442 -5.67 4.18 -18.26
C GLY A 442 -5.72 4.47 -16.76
N ILE A 443 -5.65 3.43 -15.92
CA ILE A 443 -5.62 3.57 -14.45
C ILE A 443 -4.39 2.89 -13.85
N VAL A 444 -4.20 3.05 -12.54
CA VAL A 444 -3.09 2.44 -11.81
C VAL A 444 -3.48 1.03 -11.37
N GLY A 445 -2.59 0.06 -11.65
CA GLY A 445 -2.73 -1.33 -11.23
C GLY A 445 -1.56 -1.74 -10.36
N PHE A 446 -1.71 -1.72 -9.04
CA PHE A 446 -0.65 -2.06 -8.10
C PHE A 446 -0.73 -3.54 -7.68
N LYS A 447 0.38 -4.24 -7.89
CA LYS A 447 0.63 -5.62 -7.47
C LYS A 447 1.71 -5.62 -6.38
N PRO A 448 1.33 -5.67 -5.10
CA PRO A 448 2.28 -5.76 -4.00
C PRO A 448 3.14 -7.03 -4.09
N THR A 449 4.20 -7.06 -3.30
CA THR A 449 4.97 -8.26 -3.01
C THR A 449 4.03 -9.38 -2.53
N ARG A 450 4.18 -10.60 -3.08
CA ARG A 450 3.33 -11.74 -2.70
C ARG A 450 3.46 -12.02 -1.20
N GLY A 451 2.33 -12.28 -0.54
CA GLY A 451 2.27 -12.64 0.88
C GLY A 451 2.32 -11.46 1.86
N THR A 452 2.45 -10.21 1.40
CA THR A 452 2.41 -9.04 2.31
C THR A 452 0.97 -8.62 2.65
N ILE A 453 0.03 -8.98 1.78
CA ILE A 453 -1.40 -8.88 1.99
C ILE A 453 -1.96 -10.30 2.03
N SER A 454 -2.77 -10.61 3.04
CA SER A 454 -3.42 -11.92 3.20
C SER A 454 -4.26 -12.28 1.98
N PHE A 455 -4.14 -13.52 1.51
CA PHE A 455 -4.94 -14.07 0.42
C PHE A 455 -6.13 -14.92 0.93
N ARG A 456 -6.38 -14.94 2.24
CA ARG A 456 -7.48 -15.72 2.83
C ARG A 456 -8.85 -15.19 2.43
N GLY A 457 -9.74 -16.12 2.07
CA GLY A 457 -11.09 -15.84 1.56
C GLY A 457 -11.08 -15.39 0.10
N ILE A 458 -10.13 -15.87 -0.70
CA ILE A 458 -10.04 -15.58 -2.12
C ILE A 458 -9.89 -16.89 -2.88
N THR A 459 -10.72 -17.13 -3.89
CA THR A 459 -10.62 -18.31 -4.75
C THR A 459 -9.27 -18.31 -5.48
N PRO A 460 -8.41 -19.33 -5.25
CA PRO A 460 -7.08 -19.36 -5.87
C PRO A 460 -7.15 -19.74 -7.35
N ALA A 461 -6.24 -19.16 -8.13
CA ALA A 461 -5.94 -19.54 -9.51
C ALA A 461 -4.63 -20.35 -9.57
N CYS A 462 -3.57 -19.86 -8.94
CA CYS A 462 -2.35 -20.61 -8.66
C CYS A 462 -1.93 -20.22 -7.25
N LEU A 463 -2.40 -20.96 -6.25
CA LEU A 463 -2.29 -20.58 -4.85
C LEU A 463 -0.87 -20.18 -4.44
N SER A 464 0.17 -20.84 -4.95
CA SER A 464 1.57 -20.51 -4.63
C SER A 464 2.07 -19.21 -5.26
N LEU A 465 1.41 -18.73 -6.32
CA LEU A 465 1.79 -17.56 -7.11
C LEU A 465 0.83 -16.37 -6.93
N ASP A 466 -0.37 -16.60 -6.43
CA ASP A 466 -1.41 -15.58 -6.33
C ASP A 466 -1.06 -14.46 -5.36
N CYS A 467 -1.49 -13.25 -5.70
CA CYS A 467 -1.48 -12.12 -4.78
C CYS A 467 -2.69 -11.21 -5.03
N VAL A 468 -3.06 -10.45 -4.00
CA VAL A 468 -4.03 -9.37 -4.13
C VAL A 468 -3.44 -8.26 -5.00
N ALA A 469 -4.27 -7.62 -5.80
CA ALA A 469 -3.91 -6.42 -6.56
C ALA A 469 -4.93 -5.31 -6.31
N LEU A 470 -4.50 -4.07 -6.53
CA LEU A 470 -5.27 -2.86 -6.26
C LEU A 470 -5.40 -2.06 -7.56
N ALA A 471 -6.64 -1.84 -8.01
CA ALA A 471 -6.92 -0.92 -9.11
C ALA A 471 -7.34 0.43 -8.52
N THR A 472 -6.60 1.49 -8.84
CA THR A 472 -6.81 2.83 -8.28
C THR A 472 -6.68 3.91 -9.34
N LYS A 473 -7.14 5.12 -9.01
CA LYS A 473 -7.02 6.29 -9.88
C LYS A 473 -5.62 6.87 -9.91
N THR A 474 -4.87 6.73 -8.82
CA THR A 474 -3.56 7.34 -8.63
C THR A 474 -2.64 6.42 -7.82
N ILE A 475 -1.32 6.64 -7.90
CA ILE A 475 -0.34 5.92 -7.06
C ILE A 475 -0.51 6.25 -5.56
N PRO A 476 -0.75 7.51 -5.15
CA PRO A 476 -1.09 7.81 -3.75
C PRO A 476 -2.28 7.02 -3.19
N ASP A 477 -3.33 6.79 -4.00
CA ASP A 477 -4.46 5.96 -3.58
C ASP A 477 -4.04 4.48 -3.38
N ALA A 478 -3.23 3.94 -4.31
CA ALA A 478 -2.69 2.58 -4.19
C ALA A 478 -1.82 2.42 -2.94
N ARG A 479 -1.00 3.43 -2.64
CA ARG A 479 -0.14 3.48 -1.45
C ARG A 479 -0.98 3.55 -0.16
N THR A 480 -2.04 4.34 -0.14
CA THR A 480 -2.98 4.41 1.00
C THR A 480 -3.62 3.05 1.29
N LEU A 481 -4.13 2.38 0.25
CA LEU A 481 -4.73 1.05 0.39
C LEU A 481 -3.72 0.00 0.83
N TRP A 482 -2.51 0.02 0.27
CA TRP A 482 -1.44 -0.90 0.65
C TRP A 482 -1.11 -0.81 2.15
N GLN A 483 -0.99 0.40 2.70
CA GLN A 483 -0.73 0.63 4.12
C GLN A 483 -1.83 0.08 5.04
N ILE A 484 -3.08 0.09 4.58
CA ILE A 484 -4.23 -0.48 5.31
C ILE A 484 -4.20 -2.01 5.24
N LEU A 485 -3.91 -2.54 4.05
CA LEU A 485 -4.06 -3.96 3.73
C LEU A 485 -2.86 -4.82 4.13
N GLU A 486 -1.67 -4.24 4.22
CA GLU A 486 -0.48 -4.98 4.59
C GLU A 486 -0.54 -5.42 6.06
N SER A 487 -0.52 -6.73 6.27
CA SER A 487 -0.24 -7.31 7.58
C SER A 487 0.16 -8.77 7.41
N TYR A 488 0.97 -9.24 8.34
CA TYR A 488 1.16 -10.67 8.52
C TYR A 488 -0.16 -11.32 8.97
N ASP A 489 -0.54 -12.42 8.33
CA ASP A 489 -1.68 -13.24 8.70
C ASP A 489 -1.18 -14.66 9.01
N PRO A 490 -1.14 -15.07 10.29
CA PRO A 490 -0.58 -16.37 10.67
C PRO A 490 -1.41 -17.57 10.17
N LEU A 491 -2.64 -17.34 9.69
CA LEU A 491 -3.49 -18.39 9.14
C LEU A 491 -3.35 -18.52 7.62
N ASP A 492 -2.69 -17.57 6.96
CA ASP A 492 -2.37 -17.65 5.53
C ASP A 492 -0.98 -18.31 5.36
N PRO A 493 -0.90 -19.51 4.75
CA PRO A 493 0.36 -20.24 4.62
C PRO A 493 1.41 -19.53 3.75
N TYR A 494 1.01 -18.57 2.91
CA TYR A 494 1.92 -17.79 2.08
C TYR A 494 2.18 -16.38 2.62
N SER A 495 1.61 -16.02 3.78
CA SER A 495 1.84 -14.71 4.38
C SER A 495 3.29 -14.57 4.83
N LYS A 496 3.91 -13.46 4.44
CA LYS A 496 5.28 -13.12 4.80
C LYS A 496 5.28 -12.28 6.08
N PRO A 497 6.03 -12.67 7.12
CA PRO A 497 6.20 -11.83 8.30
C PRO A 497 6.86 -10.50 7.92
N ALA A 498 6.63 -9.47 8.74
CA ALA A 498 7.34 -8.21 8.60
C ALA A 498 8.86 -8.46 8.65
N LEU A 499 9.61 -7.84 7.73
CA LEU A 499 11.06 -7.94 7.75
C LEU A 499 11.61 -7.12 8.92
N ALA A 500 12.48 -7.74 9.72
CA ALA A 500 13.27 -7.04 10.73
C ALA A 500 14.52 -6.34 10.15
N PHE A 501 14.77 -6.48 8.84
CA PHE A 501 15.99 -5.97 8.20
C PHE A 501 15.86 -4.50 7.79
N GLU A 502 16.87 -3.74 8.17
CA GLU A 502 17.04 -2.34 7.86
C GLU A 502 17.42 -2.15 6.39
N ARG A 503 16.72 -1.25 5.70
CA ARG A 503 17.21 -0.62 4.48
C ARG A 503 17.10 0.88 4.64
N HIS A 504 18.14 1.61 4.26
CA HIS A 504 18.21 3.06 4.41
C HIS A 504 17.08 3.78 3.65
N ILE A 505 16.62 4.90 4.18
CA ILE A 505 15.57 5.77 3.61
C ILE A 505 16.13 6.62 2.46
N ASN A 506 17.44 6.90 2.48
CA ASN A 506 18.07 7.88 1.59
C ASN A 506 18.48 7.36 0.20
N SER A 507 18.19 6.12 -0.16
CA SER A 507 18.45 5.68 -1.53
C SER A 507 17.49 6.29 -2.56
N ILE A 508 16.26 6.71 -2.18
CA ILE A 508 15.24 7.16 -3.15
C ILE A 508 14.26 8.23 -2.60
N GLY A 509 14.53 8.86 -1.45
CA GLY A 509 13.72 10.00 -0.98
C GLY A 509 13.82 11.24 -1.89
N PRO A 510 13.09 12.35 -1.62
CA PRO A 510 13.11 13.58 -2.42
C PRO A 510 14.51 14.18 -2.62
N GLN A 511 15.46 13.80 -1.77
CA GLN A 511 16.86 14.22 -1.84
C GLN A 511 17.70 13.45 -2.88
N SER A 512 17.31 12.22 -3.23
CA SER A 512 17.94 11.50 -4.35
C SER A 512 17.23 11.85 -5.66
N SER A 513 17.78 12.84 -6.36
CA SER A 513 17.29 13.19 -7.70
C SER A 513 17.53 12.08 -8.73
N THR A 514 18.39 11.11 -8.44
CA THR A 514 18.80 10.04 -9.35
C THR A 514 18.34 8.65 -8.89
N PHE A 515 18.11 7.77 -9.86
CA PHE A 515 17.79 6.35 -9.67
C PHE A 515 18.26 5.54 -10.88
N LYS A 516 18.44 4.23 -10.75
CA LYS A 516 18.81 3.33 -11.86
C LYS A 516 17.61 2.53 -12.32
N PHE A 517 17.43 2.42 -13.63
CA PHE A 517 16.38 1.59 -14.18
C PHE A 517 16.87 0.73 -15.34
N GLY A 518 16.31 -0.49 -15.44
CA GLY A 518 16.51 -1.40 -16.57
C GLY A 518 15.28 -1.45 -17.47
N ILE A 519 15.48 -1.93 -18.70
CA ILE A 519 14.40 -2.20 -19.67
C ILE A 519 14.65 -3.56 -20.36
N PRO A 520 13.64 -4.19 -20.98
CA PRO A 520 13.84 -5.37 -21.81
C PRO A 520 14.75 -5.05 -23.00
N PRO A 521 15.52 -6.05 -23.49
CA PRO A 521 16.36 -5.87 -24.66
C PRO A 521 15.51 -5.70 -25.92
N GLN A 522 16.12 -5.18 -27.00
CA GLN A 522 15.39 -4.82 -28.22
C GLN A 522 14.67 -6.02 -28.85
N GLU A 523 15.23 -7.22 -28.73
CA GLU A 523 14.65 -8.47 -29.22
C GLU A 523 13.33 -8.79 -28.50
N ALA A 524 13.30 -8.63 -27.17
CA ALA A 524 12.10 -8.83 -26.37
C ALA A 524 11.03 -7.77 -26.67
N LEU A 525 11.43 -6.53 -26.96
CA LEU A 525 10.52 -5.46 -27.38
C LEU A 525 10.01 -5.64 -28.82
N GLY A 526 10.54 -6.60 -29.57
CA GLY A 526 10.14 -6.87 -30.96
C GLY A 526 8.68 -7.31 -31.12
N VAL A 527 8.08 -7.90 -30.09
CA VAL A 527 6.67 -8.33 -30.09
C VAL A 527 5.69 -7.16 -29.92
N CYS A 528 6.18 -5.99 -29.51
CA CYS A 528 5.36 -4.81 -29.28
C CYS A 528 4.89 -4.20 -30.61
N SER A 529 3.63 -3.74 -30.61
CA SER A 529 3.08 -2.95 -31.72
C SER A 529 3.90 -1.67 -31.99
N ALA A 530 3.76 -1.08 -33.17
CA ALA A 530 4.42 0.18 -33.50
C ALA A 530 4.12 1.31 -32.50
N PRO A 531 2.85 1.61 -32.14
CA PRO A 531 2.56 2.66 -31.15
C PRO A 531 3.11 2.33 -29.76
N THR A 532 3.03 1.06 -29.32
CA THR A 532 3.61 0.61 -28.04
C THR A 532 5.11 0.88 -27.99
N ARG A 533 5.88 0.51 -29.03
CA ARG A 533 7.34 0.75 -29.07
C ARG A 533 7.68 2.23 -29.05
N ARG A 534 6.94 3.04 -29.83
CA ARG A 534 7.13 4.50 -29.89
C ARG A 534 6.93 5.15 -28.52
N LEU A 535 5.82 4.84 -27.85
CA LEU A 535 5.51 5.41 -26.54
C LEU A 535 6.39 4.85 -25.42
N PHE A 536 6.83 3.60 -25.51
CA PHE A 536 7.82 3.05 -24.60
C PHE A 536 9.17 3.78 -24.71
N ASN A 537 9.65 4.04 -25.93
CA ASN A 537 10.88 4.82 -26.13
C ASN A 537 10.73 6.26 -25.59
N ALA A 538 9.57 6.89 -25.77
CA ALA A 538 9.28 8.19 -25.17
C ALA A 538 9.28 8.14 -23.63
N THR A 539 8.78 7.05 -23.05
CA THR A 539 8.80 6.80 -21.61
C THR A 539 10.22 6.67 -21.07
N VAL A 540 11.10 5.93 -21.76
CA VAL A 540 12.52 5.81 -21.42
C VAL A 540 13.19 7.18 -21.39
N SER A 541 13.01 8.00 -22.42
CA SER A 541 13.54 9.37 -22.47
C SER A 541 13.03 10.23 -21.31
N LYS A 542 11.76 10.06 -20.92
CA LYS A 542 11.15 10.80 -19.82
C LYS A 542 11.73 10.38 -18.46
N LEU A 543 11.96 9.08 -18.24
CA LEU A 543 12.62 8.58 -17.04
C LEU A 543 14.05 9.12 -16.92
N GLN A 544 14.79 9.21 -18.02
CA GLN A 544 16.12 9.82 -18.04
C GLN A 544 16.06 11.31 -17.66
N ALA A 545 15.07 12.05 -18.17
CA ALA A 545 14.86 13.45 -17.80
C ALA A 545 14.49 13.63 -16.31
N LEU A 546 13.90 12.62 -15.67
CA LEU A 546 13.61 12.61 -14.23
C LEU A 546 14.80 12.20 -13.36
N GLY A 547 15.99 12.01 -13.94
CA GLY A 547 17.21 11.60 -13.24
C GLY A 547 17.49 10.09 -13.29
N GLY A 548 16.73 9.34 -14.09
CA GLY A 548 16.92 7.91 -14.28
C GLY A 548 18.17 7.59 -15.10
N VAL A 549 18.99 6.67 -14.60
CA VAL A 549 20.16 6.14 -15.29
C VAL A 549 19.80 4.78 -15.88
N LEU A 550 19.65 4.74 -17.21
CA LEU A 550 19.40 3.51 -17.93
C LEU A 550 20.59 2.56 -17.77
N THR A 551 20.36 1.40 -17.17
CA THR A 551 21.38 0.43 -16.80
C THR A 551 21.08 -0.89 -17.51
N PRO A 552 22.04 -1.48 -18.25
CA PRO A 552 21.86 -2.79 -18.85
C PRO A 552 21.62 -3.87 -17.79
N ILE A 553 20.72 -4.82 -18.10
CA ILE A 553 20.39 -5.92 -17.19
C ILE A 553 20.47 -7.26 -17.91
N ASN A 554 20.66 -8.33 -17.12
CA ASN A 554 20.43 -9.68 -17.61
C ASN A 554 18.92 -9.95 -17.65
N TRP A 555 18.35 -9.98 -18.86
CA TRP A 555 16.92 -10.24 -19.08
C TRP A 555 16.52 -11.72 -18.95
N SER A 556 17.49 -12.64 -19.08
CA SER A 556 17.22 -14.09 -19.13
C SER A 556 16.35 -14.64 -17.98
N PRO A 557 16.57 -14.30 -16.69
CA PRO A 557 15.74 -14.83 -15.62
C PRO A 557 14.27 -14.39 -15.72
N PHE A 558 14.00 -13.17 -16.20
CA PHE A 558 12.64 -12.66 -16.36
C PHE A 558 11.88 -13.41 -17.47
N HIS A 559 12.51 -13.57 -18.63
CA HIS A 559 11.92 -14.30 -19.75
C HIS A 559 11.66 -15.77 -19.39
N LYS A 560 12.69 -16.48 -18.90
CA LYS A 560 12.58 -17.92 -18.55
C LYS A 560 11.58 -18.18 -17.44
N ALA A 561 11.48 -17.28 -16.45
CA ALA A 561 10.46 -17.41 -15.42
C ALA A 561 9.04 -17.19 -15.96
N GLY A 562 8.87 -16.33 -16.97
CA GLY A 562 7.60 -16.16 -17.66
C GLY A 562 7.12 -17.45 -18.34
N GLU A 563 8.03 -18.18 -18.99
CA GLU A 563 7.74 -19.48 -19.64
C GLU A 563 7.24 -20.53 -18.63
N LEU A 564 7.79 -20.57 -17.41
CA LEU A 564 7.39 -21.54 -16.38
C LEU A 564 5.90 -21.47 -16.02
N LEU A 565 5.24 -20.32 -16.20
CA LEU A 565 3.85 -20.15 -15.79
C LEU A 565 2.87 -20.93 -16.66
N TYR A 566 2.98 -20.84 -17.99
CA TYR A 566 2.05 -21.46 -18.93
C TYR A 566 2.66 -22.54 -19.80
N GLU A 567 3.98 -22.54 -20.01
CA GLU A 567 4.68 -23.62 -20.74
C GLU A 567 5.19 -24.69 -19.77
N GLY A 568 5.54 -24.28 -18.55
CA GLY A 568 5.88 -25.18 -17.44
C GLY A 568 4.66 -25.79 -16.73
N THR A 569 4.92 -26.30 -15.53
CA THR A 569 3.99 -27.05 -14.69
C THR A 569 3.17 -26.20 -13.74
N PHE A 570 3.51 -24.93 -13.50
CA PHE A 570 2.74 -24.06 -12.59
C PHE A 570 1.29 -23.84 -13.03
N VAL A 571 1.00 -23.94 -14.34
CA VAL A 571 -0.38 -23.91 -14.84
C VAL A 571 -1.26 -25.01 -14.22
N SER A 572 -0.65 -26.13 -13.77
CA SER A 572 -1.35 -27.24 -13.11
C SER A 572 -1.92 -26.86 -11.75
N GLU A 573 -1.42 -25.80 -11.10
CA GLU A 573 -2.03 -25.30 -9.86
C GLU A 573 -3.47 -24.82 -10.05
N ARG A 574 -3.88 -24.48 -11.28
CA ARG A 574 -5.28 -24.18 -11.60
C ARG A 574 -6.19 -25.37 -11.38
N LEU A 575 -5.69 -26.57 -11.65
CA LEU A 575 -6.42 -27.81 -11.38
C LEU A 575 -6.34 -28.17 -9.90
N ALA A 576 -5.16 -28.04 -9.29
CA ALA A 576 -4.94 -28.34 -7.88
C ALA A 576 -5.70 -27.40 -6.91
N SER A 577 -6.09 -26.22 -7.39
CA SER A 577 -6.88 -25.23 -6.65
C SER A 577 -8.40 -25.47 -6.73
N LEU A 578 -8.85 -26.42 -7.55
CA LEU A 578 -10.25 -26.79 -7.69
C LEU A 578 -10.59 -27.98 -6.79
N PRO A 579 -11.87 -28.17 -6.41
CA PRO A 579 -12.32 -29.36 -5.71
C PRO A 579 -12.00 -30.66 -6.48
N ASP A 580 -11.85 -31.77 -5.76
CA ASP A 580 -11.64 -33.08 -6.37
C ASP A 580 -12.76 -33.46 -7.37
N ASP A 581 -12.36 -34.04 -8.50
CA ASP A 581 -13.20 -34.35 -9.67
C ASP A 581 -14.01 -33.17 -10.25
N PHE A 582 -13.69 -31.92 -9.88
CA PHE A 582 -14.49 -30.76 -10.28
C PHE A 582 -14.61 -30.67 -11.80
N LEU A 583 -13.50 -30.86 -12.51
CA LEU A 583 -13.49 -30.78 -13.97
C LEU A 583 -14.32 -31.89 -14.61
N ASP A 584 -14.24 -33.12 -14.10
CA ASP A 584 -14.99 -34.27 -14.63
C ASP A 584 -16.51 -34.06 -14.47
N LYS A 585 -16.93 -33.50 -13.33
CA LYS A 585 -18.35 -33.26 -13.00
C LYS A 585 -18.91 -32.01 -13.70
N ASN A 586 -18.11 -30.97 -13.89
CA ASN A 586 -18.61 -29.63 -14.24
C ASN A 586 -18.11 -29.10 -15.57
N ARG A 587 -17.39 -29.91 -16.36
CA ARG A 587 -16.82 -29.54 -17.65
C ARG A 587 -17.76 -28.75 -18.57
N GLY A 588 -19.01 -29.21 -18.70
CA GLY A 588 -20.01 -28.60 -19.57
C GLY A 588 -20.49 -27.21 -19.12
N GLY A 589 -20.24 -26.84 -17.86
CA GLY A 589 -20.57 -25.52 -17.30
C GLY A 589 -19.41 -24.52 -17.32
N LEU A 590 -18.25 -24.90 -17.85
CA LEU A 590 -17.10 -24.00 -18.01
C LEU A 590 -17.19 -23.21 -19.31
N HIS A 591 -16.58 -22.03 -19.32
CA HIS A 591 -16.37 -21.26 -20.53
C HIS A 591 -15.52 -22.09 -21.51
N PRO A 592 -15.86 -22.18 -22.81
CA PRO A 592 -15.22 -23.11 -23.75
C PRO A 592 -13.69 -22.99 -23.80
N VAL A 593 -13.17 -21.76 -23.80
CA VAL A 593 -11.73 -21.49 -23.81
C VAL A 593 -11.06 -21.92 -22.49
N THR A 594 -11.75 -21.77 -21.36
CA THR A 594 -11.24 -22.19 -20.05
C THR A 594 -11.19 -23.71 -19.98
N ALA A 595 -12.23 -24.40 -20.43
CA ALA A 595 -12.25 -25.86 -20.55
C ALA A 595 -11.11 -26.37 -21.46
N GLN A 596 -10.96 -25.77 -22.64
CA GLN A 596 -9.89 -26.09 -23.58
C GLN A 596 -8.50 -25.93 -22.96
N LEU A 597 -8.27 -24.89 -22.16
CA LEU A 597 -7.01 -24.72 -21.46
C LEU A 597 -6.79 -25.83 -20.42
N MET A 598 -7.78 -26.12 -19.59
CA MET A 598 -7.67 -27.19 -18.58
C MET A 598 -7.40 -28.55 -19.24
N ASP A 599 -7.98 -28.81 -20.41
CA ASP A 599 -7.72 -30.00 -21.21
C ASP A 599 -6.29 -30.08 -21.69
N ALA A 600 -5.78 -28.97 -22.23
CA ALA A 600 -4.40 -28.90 -22.67
C ALA A 600 -3.44 -29.16 -21.50
N VAL A 601 -3.76 -28.69 -20.29
CA VAL A 601 -2.97 -28.96 -19.07
C VAL A 601 -3.00 -30.45 -18.73
N LEU A 602 -4.17 -31.09 -18.70
CA LEU A 602 -4.29 -32.52 -18.44
C LEU A 602 -3.56 -33.38 -19.48
N GLN A 603 -3.65 -33.00 -20.76
CA GLN A 603 -3.01 -33.72 -21.87
C GLN A 603 -1.49 -33.69 -21.82
N ARG A 604 -0.87 -32.69 -21.17
CA ARG A 604 0.59 -32.63 -20.99
C ARG A 604 1.14 -33.80 -20.17
N LYS A 605 0.32 -34.38 -19.28
CA LYS A 605 0.73 -35.48 -18.38
C LYS A 605 2.04 -35.17 -17.63
N SER A 606 2.18 -33.92 -17.18
CA SER A 606 3.36 -33.48 -16.43
C SER A 606 3.55 -34.34 -15.18
N SER A 607 4.76 -34.84 -14.96
CA SER A 607 5.06 -35.66 -13.79
C SER A 607 5.38 -34.80 -12.57
N ALA A 608 5.36 -35.42 -11.38
CA ALA A 608 5.87 -34.76 -10.17
C ALA A 608 7.34 -34.34 -10.32
N VAL A 609 8.15 -35.10 -11.06
CA VAL A 609 9.56 -34.76 -11.34
C VAL A 609 9.66 -33.47 -12.15
N ASP A 610 8.78 -33.26 -13.13
CA ASP A 610 8.76 -32.03 -13.92
C ASP A 610 8.36 -30.84 -13.05
N ALA A 611 7.40 -31.02 -12.14
CA ALA A 611 7.02 -29.98 -11.17
C ALA A 611 8.19 -29.59 -10.26
N TYR A 612 8.94 -30.55 -9.73
CA TYR A 612 10.12 -30.25 -8.91
C TYR A 612 11.26 -29.62 -9.71
N ARG A 613 11.43 -29.95 -10.99
CA ARG A 613 12.40 -29.28 -11.87
C ARG A 613 12.03 -27.82 -12.10
N ASP A 614 10.76 -27.52 -12.32
CA ASP A 614 10.30 -26.13 -12.49
C ASP A 614 10.42 -25.33 -11.19
N LEU A 615 10.21 -25.96 -10.03
CA LEU A 615 10.48 -25.33 -8.72
C LEU A 615 11.97 -25.00 -8.56
N GLN A 616 12.87 -25.90 -8.95
CA GLN A 616 14.32 -25.67 -8.95
C GLN A 616 14.71 -24.55 -9.93
N ALA A 617 14.14 -24.54 -11.13
CA ALA A 617 14.35 -23.50 -12.12
C ALA A 617 13.86 -22.13 -11.61
N LYS A 618 12.66 -22.08 -11.02
CA LYS A 618 12.12 -20.89 -10.35
C LYS A 618 13.07 -20.38 -9.27
N ALA A 619 13.60 -21.24 -8.41
CA ALA A 619 14.55 -20.84 -7.38
C ALA A 619 15.82 -20.21 -7.97
N LEU A 620 16.38 -20.82 -9.02
CA LEU A 620 17.54 -20.28 -9.75
C LEU A 620 17.24 -18.91 -10.37
N TYR A 621 16.13 -18.78 -11.09
CA TYR A 621 15.78 -17.51 -11.76
C TYR A 621 15.42 -16.41 -10.76
N THR A 622 14.80 -16.78 -9.62
CA THR A 622 14.54 -15.83 -8.51
C THR A 622 15.86 -15.28 -8.00
N ARG A 623 16.85 -16.13 -7.72
CA ARG A 623 18.17 -15.68 -7.26
C ARG A 623 18.86 -14.76 -8.27
N GLN A 624 18.80 -15.10 -9.55
CA GLN A 624 19.37 -14.27 -10.62
C GLN A 624 18.65 -12.91 -10.76
N ALA A 625 17.33 -12.88 -10.57
CA ALA A 625 16.56 -11.64 -10.55
C ALA A 625 16.87 -10.78 -9.31
N GLU A 626 17.05 -11.40 -8.14
CA GLU A 626 17.51 -10.69 -6.93
C GLU A 626 18.86 -10.00 -7.15
N ASP A 627 19.80 -10.65 -7.86
CA ASP A 627 21.10 -10.05 -8.18
C ASP A 627 20.96 -8.81 -9.10
N VAL A 628 19.92 -8.76 -9.95
CA VAL A 628 19.61 -7.58 -10.78
C VAL A 628 19.13 -6.40 -9.92
N PHE A 629 18.39 -6.65 -8.84
CA PHE A 629 17.92 -5.63 -7.89
C PHE A 629 18.85 -5.44 -6.68
N ALA A 630 20.03 -6.06 -6.68
CA ALA A 630 20.94 -6.00 -5.54
C ALA A 630 21.47 -4.58 -5.33
N TYR A 631 21.62 -4.16 -4.07
CA TYR A 631 22.17 -2.84 -3.67
C TYR A 631 23.63 -2.59 -4.12
N SER A 632 24.25 -3.54 -4.83
CA SER A 632 25.58 -3.37 -5.41
C SER A 632 25.64 -2.18 -6.37
N ALA A 633 26.86 -1.69 -6.67
CA ALA A 633 27.07 -0.64 -7.66
C ALA A 633 26.47 -0.95 -9.05
N HIS A 634 26.14 -2.22 -9.35
CA HIS A 634 25.64 -2.68 -10.64
C HIS A 634 24.15 -3.01 -10.69
N GLY A 635 23.43 -3.03 -9.55
CA GLY A 635 21.99 -3.31 -9.55
C GLY A 635 21.14 -2.11 -9.95
N ILE A 636 19.90 -2.38 -10.33
CA ILE A 636 18.87 -1.39 -10.65
C ILE A 636 17.86 -1.25 -9.52
N ASP A 637 17.23 -0.07 -9.41
CA ASP A 637 16.15 0.16 -8.45
C ASP A 637 14.81 -0.36 -8.98
N VAL A 638 14.62 -0.23 -10.30
CA VAL A 638 13.38 -0.60 -10.97
C VAL A 638 13.59 -1.08 -12.40
N LEU A 639 12.87 -2.14 -12.77
CA LEU A 639 12.75 -2.61 -14.15
C LEU A 639 11.48 -2.02 -14.75
N VAL A 640 11.58 -1.31 -15.88
CA VAL A 640 10.43 -0.71 -16.56
C VAL A 640 10.15 -1.46 -17.84
N VAL A 641 8.92 -1.92 -18.02
CA VAL A 641 8.47 -2.70 -19.18
C VAL A 641 7.15 -2.13 -19.73
N PRO A 642 6.81 -2.31 -21.02
CA PRO A 642 5.44 -2.10 -21.47
C PRO A 642 4.50 -3.01 -20.66
N THR A 643 3.35 -2.51 -20.20
CA THR A 643 2.40 -3.36 -19.46
C THR A 643 1.85 -4.48 -20.35
N THR A 644 1.56 -4.16 -21.61
CA THR A 644 1.21 -5.11 -22.66
C THR A 644 1.94 -4.74 -23.96
N PRO A 645 2.23 -5.71 -24.85
CA PRO A 645 2.84 -5.41 -26.14
C PRO A 645 1.88 -4.73 -27.12
N THR A 646 0.56 -4.86 -26.92
CA THR A 646 -0.48 -4.37 -27.81
C THR A 646 -1.84 -4.31 -27.09
N HIS A 647 -2.88 -3.82 -27.78
CA HIS A 647 -4.27 -3.78 -27.32
C HIS A 647 -5.18 -4.44 -28.36
N TRP A 648 -5.72 -5.62 -28.07
CA TRP A 648 -6.52 -6.36 -29.05
C TRP A 648 -7.96 -5.88 -29.15
N ARG A 649 -8.56 -6.03 -30.33
CA ARG A 649 -10.03 -5.98 -30.45
C ARG A 649 -10.66 -7.26 -29.89
N ILE A 650 -11.91 -7.15 -29.45
CA ILE A 650 -12.66 -8.27 -28.88
C ILE A 650 -12.85 -9.38 -29.92
N ASP A 651 -13.23 -9.03 -31.15
CA ASP A 651 -13.44 -9.97 -32.25
C ASP A 651 -12.16 -10.76 -32.60
N GLU A 652 -11.02 -10.09 -32.63
CA GLU A 652 -9.71 -10.71 -32.82
C GLU A 652 -9.39 -11.73 -31.71
N VAL A 653 -9.68 -11.39 -30.44
CA VAL A 653 -9.48 -12.30 -29.31
C VAL A 653 -10.43 -13.50 -29.40
N LEU A 654 -11.69 -13.30 -29.79
CA LEU A 654 -12.63 -14.42 -29.93
C LEU A 654 -12.23 -15.40 -31.04
N GLN A 655 -11.57 -14.91 -32.10
CA GLN A 655 -11.04 -15.76 -33.18
C GLN A 655 -9.78 -16.54 -32.78
N ASP A 656 -8.95 -15.99 -31.90
CA ASP A 656 -7.68 -16.60 -31.47
C ASP A 656 -7.44 -16.44 -29.95
N PRO A 657 -8.27 -17.08 -29.12
CA PRO A 657 -8.41 -16.73 -27.70
C PRO A 657 -7.24 -17.21 -26.83
N ILE A 658 -6.44 -18.18 -27.29
CA ILE A 658 -5.29 -18.70 -26.54
C ILE A 658 -4.03 -17.88 -26.85
N ARG A 659 -3.66 -17.74 -28.13
CA ARG A 659 -2.42 -17.07 -28.53
C ARG A 659 -2.43 -15.58 -28.20
N LYS A 660 -3.51 -14.86 -28.52
CA LYS A 660 -3.61 -13.41 -28.22
C LYS A 660 -3.60 -13.11 -26.74
N ASN A 661 -4.25 -13.96 -25.95
CA ASN A 661 -4.16 -13.90 -24.48
C ASN A 661 -2.73 -14.08 -24.00
N SER A 662 -2.02 -15.10 -24.48
CA SER A 662 -0.64 -15.37 -24.08
C SER A 662 0.30 -14.20 -24.42
N ALA A 663 0.10 -13.59 -25.59
CA ALA A 663 0.91 -12.44 -26.02
C ALA A 663 0.79 -11.24 -25.06
N LEU A 664 -0.37 -11.00 -24.44
CA LEU A 664 -0.52 -9.91 -23.45
C LEU A 664 0.33 -10.14 -22.19
N GLY A 665 0.72 -11.38 -21.93
CA GLY A 665 1.45 -11.80 -20.75
C GLY A 665 2.97 -11.66 -20.81
N GLU A 666 3.52 -11.30 -21.98
CA GLU A 666 4.97 -11.29 -22.25
C GLU A 666 5.80 -10.63 -21.13
N PHE A 667 5.36 -9.45 -20.68
CA PHE A 667 6.09 -8.65 -19.70
C PHE A 667 5.53 -8.77 -18.27
N THR A 668 4.51 -9.60 -18.05
CA THR A 668 3.78 -9.66 -16.77
C THR A 668 3.89 -11.01 -16.05
N HIS A 669 4.04 -12.12 -16.80
CA HIS A 669 4.09 -13.49 -16.26
C HIS A 669 5.19 -13.69 -15.21
N CYS A 670 6.37 -13.10 -15.42
CA CYS A 670 7.52 -13.28 -14.54
C CYS A 670 7.31 -12.70 -13.14
N GLY A 671 6.41 -11.72 -12.98
CA GLY A 671 6.26 -10.96 -11.75
C GLY A 671 5.97 -11.83 -10.53
N ASN A 672 5.01 -12.75 -10.64
CA ASN A 672 4.62 -13.62 -9.52
C ASN A 672 5.54 -14.84 -9.38
N VAL A 673 6.06 -15.36 -10.50
CA VAL A 673 7.00 -16.48 -10.51
C VAL A 673 8.29 -16.09 -9.77
N LEU A 674 8.77 -14.87 -9.99
CA LEU A 674 10.00 -14.33 -9.37
C LEU A 674 9.75 -13.54 -8.08
N ASP A 675 8.51 -13.50 -7.59
CA ASP A 675 8.15 -12.80 -6.34
C ASP A 675 8.49 -11.29 -6.34
N LEU A 676 8.34 -10.67 -7.51
CA LEU A 676 8.52 -9.23 -7.73
C LEU A 676 7.28 -8.46 -7.26
N CYS A 677 7.45 -7.21 -6.84
CA CYS A 677 6.36 -6.24 -6.78
C CYS A 677 6.25 -5.48 -8.11
N GLY A 678 5.09 -4.89 -8.40
CA GLY A 678 4.92 -4.13 -9.63
C GLY A 678 3.77 -3.15 -9.61
N VAL A 679 3.88 -2.04 -10.34
CA VAL A 679 2.78 -1.08 -10.55
C VAL A 679 2.67 -0.71 -12.04
N ALA A 680 1.50 -0.95 -12.62
CA ALA A 680 1.14 -0.46 -13.94
C ALA A 680 0.65 0.98 -13.84
N VAL A 681 1.19 1.86 -14.68
CA VAL A 681 0.94 3.32 -14.66
C VAL A 681 0.67 3.81 -16.08
N PRO A 682 -0.34 4.68 -16.29
CA PRO A 682 -0.56 5.34 -17.59
C PRO A 682 0.69 6.11 -18.05
N ALA A 683 1.02 5.98 -19.33
CA ALA A 683 2.24 6.54 -19.92
C ALA A 683 2.00 7.24 -21.27
N GLY A 684 0.75 7.42 -21.66
CA GLY A 684 0.34 8.14 -22.86
C GLY A 684 -0.90 7.52 -23.50
N GLU A 685 -1.27 8.06 -24.65
CA GLU A 685 -2.39 7.61 -25.47
C GLU A 685 -1.96 7.63 -26.95
N TYR A 686 -2.62 6.83 -27.78
CA TYR A 686 -2.40 6.83 -29.21
C TYR A 686 -3.72 6.64 -29.99
N PRO A 687 -3.85 7.21 -31.20
CA PRO A 687 -5.00 6.99 -32.05
C PRO A 687 -5.16 5.52 -32.44
N VAL A 688 -6.40 5.03 -32.52
CA VAL A 688 -6.71 3.64 -32.92
C VAL A 688 -6.09 3.29 -34.28
N ARG A 689 -6.15 4.21 -35.25
CA ARG A 689 -5.54 4.04 -36.58
C ARG A 689 -4.04 3.72 -36.58
N GLU A 690 -3.28 4.17 -35.58
CA GLU A 690 -1.84 3.84 -35.48
C GLU A 690 -1.63 2.34 -35.18
N LEU A 691 -2.59 1.71 -34.52
CA LEU A 691 -2.53 0.29 -34.20
C LEU A 691 -3.17 -0.57 -35.29
N SER A 692 -4.33 -0.15 -35.82
CA SER A 692 -5.05 -0.92 -36.83
C SER A 692 -4.46 -0.78 -38.24
N GLY A 693 -3.74 0.31 -38.51
CA GLY A 693 -3.24 0.66 -39.85
C GLY A 693 -4.32 1.14 -40.82
N ARG A 694 -5.54 1.43 -40.33
CA ARG A 694 -6.69 1.89 -41.11
C ARG A 694 -7.03 3.34 -40.76
N GLU A 695 -7.00 4.25 -41.74
CA GLU A 695 -7.25 5.69 -41.51
C GLU A 695 -8.68 5.99 -41.06
N GLU A 696 -9.64 5.13 -41.40
CA GLU A 696 -11.04 5.25 -41.01
C GLU A 696 -11.33 4.85 -39.55
N ASP A 697 -10.38 4.20 -38.85
CA ASP A 697 -10.57 3.83 -37.46
C ASP A 697 -10.33 5.02 -36.52
N GLU A 698 -11.43 5.60 -36.03
CA GLU A 698 -11.42 6.71 -35.08
C GLU A 698 -11.24 6.27 -33.61
N GLY A 699 -10.89 7.24 -32.76
CA GLY A 699 -10.75 7.04 -31.31
C GLY A 699 -9.30 6.96 -30.83
N ILE A 700 -9.14 6.78 -29.53
CA ILE A 700 -7.86 6.71 -28.83
C ILE A 700 -7.79 5.48 -27.95
N LEU A 701 -6.59 4.98 -27.70
CA LEU A 701 -6.31 3.88 -26.78
C LEU A 701 -5.22 4.29 -25.79
N PRO A 702 -5.27 3.77 -24.55
CA PRO A 702 -4.25 4.07 -23.56
C PRO A 702 -2.99 3.26 -23.82
N PHE A 703 -1.87 3.83 -23.41
CA PHE A 703 -0.60 3.14 -23.26
C PHE A 703 -0.15 3.23 -21.80
N SER A 704 0.45 2.14 -21.30
CA SER A 704 0.96 2.08 -19.93
C SER A 704 2.26 1.32 -19.87
N VAL A 705 3.04 1.62 -18.84
CA VAL A 705 4.24 0.87 -18.47
C VAL A 705 4.04 0.26 -17.08
N THR A 706 4.70 -0.87 -16.83
CA THR A 706 4.80 -1.46 -15.51
C THR A 706 6.21 -1.24 -14.97
N PHE A 707 6.27 -0.65 -13.78
CA PHE A 707 7.47 -0.64 -12.95
C PHE A 707 7.49 -1.94 -12.13
N LEU A 708 8.58 -2.69 -12.17
CA LEU A 708 8.80 -3.94 -11.43
C LEU A 708 10.02 -3.78 -10.53
N SER A 709 9.93 -4.28 -9.30
CA SER A 709 11.09 -4.35 -8.41
C SER A 709 11.12 -5.67 -7.62
N GLY A 710 12.23 -5.92 -6.95
CA GLY A 710 12.41 -7.11 -6.12
C GLY A 710 11.40 -7.21 -4.98
N SER A 711 11.28 -8.39 -4.39
CA SER A 711 10.44 -8.61 -3.21
C SER A 711 10.73 -7.58 -2.12
N ARG A 712 9.69 -6.95 -1.56
CA ARG A 712 9.72 -5.93 -0.50
C ARG A 712 10.42 -4.62 -0.90
N LEU A 713 10.49 -4.32 -2.20
CA LEU A 713 10.91 -3.01 -2.74
C LEU A 713 9.71 -2.17 -3.23
N ASP A 714 8.51 -2.48 -2.71
CA ASP A 714 7.25 -1.84 -3.07
C ASP A 714 7.29 -0.32 -2.87
N ALA A 715 7.79 0.16 -1.72
CA ALA A 715 7.79 1.58 -1.37
C ALA A 715 8.70 2.41 -2.29
N GLU A 716 9.90 1.89 -2.53
CA GLU A 716 10.91 2.40 -3.44
C GLU A 716 10.38 2.50 -4.87
N MET A 717 9.83 1.40 -5.39
CA MET A 717 9.23 1.34 -6.72
C MET A 717 8.05 2.31 -6.87
N LEU A 718 7.15 2.37 -5.87
CA LEU A 718 6.01 3.28 -5.90
C LEU A 718 6.45 4.75 -5.89
N GLU A 719 7.58 5.10 -5.27
CA GLU A 719 8.08 6.49 -5.26
C GLU A 719 8.61 6.91 -6.63
N ILE A 720 9.39 6.05 -7.30
CA ILE A 720 9.84 6.30 -8.67
C ILE A 720 8.64 6.40 -9.62
N ALA A 721 7.69 5.48 -9.49
CA ALA A 721 6.48 5.46 -10.30
C ALA A 721 5.61 6.72 -10.06
N ARG A 722 5.52 7.22 -8.81
CA ARG A 722 4.80 8.48 -8.47
C ARG A 722 5.42 9.68 -9.17
N ARG A 723 6.76 9.82 -9.11
CA ARG A 723 7.49 10.89 -9.83
C ARG A 723 7.21 10.83 -11.34
N PHE A 724 7.14 9.62 -11.91
CA PHE A 724 6.78 9.44 -13.31
C PHE A 724 5.32 9.83 -13.59
N GLU A 725 4.37 9.36 -12.79
CA GLU A 725 2.95 9.70 -12.91
C GLU A 725 2.72 11.23 -12.91
N GLU A 726 3.33 11.95 -11.97
CA GLU A 726 3.25 13.41 -11.89
C GLU A 726 3.82 14.10 -13.12
N SER A 727 4.92 13.58 -13.67
CA SER A 727 5.51 14.13 -14.89
C SER A 727 4.63 13.93 -16.13
N VAL A 728 3.73 12.95 -16.12
CA VAL A 728 2.81 12.64 -17.22
C VAL A 728 1.49 13.40 -17.10
N ARG A 729 1.04 13.69 -15.87
CA ARG A 729 -0.19 14.46 -15.62
C ARG A 729 0.00 15.98 -15.72
N GLY A 730 1.19 16.50 -15.42
CA GLY A 730 1.54 17.93 -15.53
C GLY A 730 2.09 18.30 -16.90
#